data_AF-A0A942NCC4-F1
#
_entry.id   AF-A0A942NCC4-F1
#
_cell.length_a   1.000
_cell.length_b   1.000
_cell.length_c   1.000
_cell.angle_alpha   90.00
_cell.angle_beta   90.00
_cell.angle_gamma   90.00
#
_symmetry.space_group_name_H-M   'P 1'
#
loop_
_entity.id
_entity.type
_entity.pdbx_description
1 polymer ?
#
loop_
_entity_poly.entity_id
_entity_poly.type
_entity_poly.pdbx_seq_one_letter_code
_entity_poly.pdbx_strand_id
1 'polypeptide(L)'
;MNRFWTGLFLVFFSSFGLQAQEIHPLRTQKIFEKPTDTLQLETSGINPFYFEVTDSIGNPIPSNQYQVNFPKGKMWFVAQKPTQKIVVKYQKFPDFITQSIQVIDSSSIVSNEAGVDKIFTFNNRKPGAPTKPLEGLQTSGSIVRGVTIGNNQNAVVNSNLDLQISGNLSEKVGIRAALQDNNLALQNGAYSQRIDEFDQIYLEVFSKQWNLRGGDLFLENRTSRILNFNKKVQGLSASFQFGEEDNQTQVMLSGSLVRGQYARSTFIGAEGNQGPYKLIGNQGELFVLVISGSERVFVNGVLLQRGENNQYIIDYNAGEITFTSLFPISSEMRINVEYQYTERNYNRLITYNRVKHQREKWYIETNFYLESDSKNQPLQQNLSPEQVQILQNAGNDPNQMIAVSAVEDAYSENKILYRKTVVNGVEVFEFSTDATETLYQVRFTLVGANQGNYQLLSNQAIGRIYGYVAPVNGIPQGDYEPVIRLIPPTKTQMVQMQGGYQPTEKTQIKWDVGVSNYDANLFSEIGNENNHGVAGILEASHQFDKKNHRFQTTSSWQWVQQNFRPVERLFSIEFERDWNLTQVQGNQSLLQFFVEHQFKKDSSTNFILNRYEFQKLDFSESYSGQKHRFFLQGKQNNFTYTSQSSWMKSTGSFSNANFLRSQNQLRYRLQKNWVQLGYQMEDVQEQNNATQALTALSQRFHEVSPSVGRGDTTKVFVNVGMVWRVNDSIRNQNLQRVNQSYTYFLKSRILQKDQQQLSWFVHYRDLLFADGITPKQSSLNSRLLYQDQYFGQLLQNTTSFENTSGTIAQQEFTYVQVEPGLGVYMWIDYNGNGIQELQEFEVAPFPDQANYVRIFLPNRNFVPTQVNRFSESLNFNPQKWKDKKGVLGTISKFYNQTSLLVERRVLRDGNRFDLNPFASGDDNLLGLQFNFRNSLFFNRAKQRHTVVYTFHDLKNRSLLSVGSQENNIQSHQLQYSHLVQKTWLLQLLSKTSQQDWITENFALRNFTIQSWQVQPKIGYLWDAQANIDLFYEFQQKNNQLADFEQLQQHRIGLQANYIGAKKMVINGEFSYFQNQFTGMANTPVAFQMLEGLQPGQNLVWRLLVQKNLTDYLDLNINYQGRKSETSQTIHTGSVQLRAFF
;
A
#
# COMPACT_ATOMS: atom_id res chain seq x y z
N MET A 1 72.42 -0.87 -9.35
CA MET A 1 72.13 0.55 -9.61
C MET A 1 72.52 1.33 -8.36
N ASN A 2 73.83 1.54 -8.18
CA ASN A 2 74.47 1.86 -6.89
C ASN A 2 75.14 3.25 -6.88
N ARG A 3 74.57 4.22 -7.61
CA ARG A 3 75.10 5.59 -7.72
C ARG A 3 74.03 6.69 -7.76
N PHE A 4 72.82 6.40 -7.29
CA PHE A 4 71.73 7.40 -7.21
C PHE A 4 71.36 7.78 -5.76
N TRP A 5 71.98 7.13 -4.77
CA TRP A 5 71.73 7.35 -3.34
C TRP A 5 72.78 8.20 -2.62
N THR A 6 73.82 8.66 -3.32
CA THR A 6 74.88 9.52 -2.74
C THR A 6 74.77 11.00 -3.13
N GLY A 7 73.81 11.37 -4.01
CA GLY A 7 73.59 12.76 -4.44
C GLY A 7 72.50 13.53 -3.68
N LEU A 8 71.58 12.83 -2.98
CA LEU A 8 70.47 13.49 -2.26
C LEU A 8 70.78 13.79 -0.78
N PHE A 9 71.91 13.29 -0.26
CA PHE A 9 72.34 13.52 1.12
C PHE A 9 73.23 14.77 1.30
N LEU A 10 73.61 15.43 0.20
CA LEU A 10 74.53 16.58 0.17
C LEU A 10 73.85 17.93 -0.17
N VAL A 11 72.54 17.94 -0.47
CA VAL A 11 71.75 19.17 -0.68
C VAL A 11 71.05 19.64 0.61
N PHE A 12 71.11 18.85 1.69
CA PHE A 12 70.51 19.20 2.99
C PHE A 12 71.46 19.89 3.98
N PHE A 13 72.73 20.17 3.61
CA PHE A 13 73.73 20.73 4.55
C PHE A 13 74.47 21.99 4.11
N SER A 14 74.07 22.64 3.01
CA SER A 14 74.72 23.88 2.52
C SER A 14 73.74 25.04 2.38
N SER A 15 73.16 25.46 3.51
CA SER A 15 72.61 26.82 3.70
C SER A 15 72.62 27.18 5.18
N PHE A 16 73.78 27.04 5.82
CA PHE A 16 74.10 27.78 7.04
C PHE A 16 74.51 29.21 6.64
N GLY A 17 73.51 30.10 6.56
CA GLY A 17 73.71 31.54 6.61
C GLY A 17 73.87 31.96 8.07
N LEU A 18 75.05 32.48 8.40
CA LEU A 18 75.34 33.21 9.64
C LEU A 18 74.41 34.43 9.74
N GLN A 19 73.41 34.37 10.62
CA GLN A 19 72.91 35.59 11.28
C GLN A 19 73.45 35.57 12.71
N ALA A 20 74.25 36.58 13.02
CA ALA A 20 74.66 36.89 14.37
C ALA A 20 73.42 37.11 15.24
N GLN A 21 73.49 36.60 16.47
CA GLN A 21 72.50 36.83 17.51
C GLN A 21 72.42 38.32 17.84
N GLU A 22 71.28 38.96 17.52
CA GLU A 22 70.78 40.00 18.42
C GLU A 22 70.17 39.29 19.63
N ILE A 23 70.97 39.13 20.69
CA ILE A 23 70.48 38.68 21.99
C ILE A 23 69.62 39.82 22.55
N HIS A 24 68.32 39.82 22.25
CA HIS A 24 67.38 40.59 23.04
C HIS A 24 67.42 40.05 24.47
N PRO A 25 67.75 40.88 25.48
CA PRO A 25 67.80 40.39 26.85
C PRO A 25 66.41 39.88 27.24
N LEU A 26 66.33 38.61 27.64
CA LEU A 26 65.10 37.97 28.14
C LEU A 26 64.53 38.68 29.39
N ARG A 27 65.25 39.64 29.97
CA ARG A 27 64.85 40.42 31.15
C ARG A 27 64.36 41.80 30.71
N THR A 28 63.08 42.05 30.98
CA THR A 28 62.39 43.33 30.78
C THR A 28 62.42 44.14 32.08
N GLN A 29 62.56 45.45 31.98
CA GLN A 29 62.47 46.38 33.11
C GLN A 29 61.35 47.38 32.85
N LYS A 30 60.46 47.57 33.84
CA LYS A 30 59.38 48.55 33.79
C LYS A 30 59.49 49.49 34.99
N ILE A 31 59.35 50.78 34.72
CA ILE A 31 59.58 51.84 35.70
C ILE A 31 58.24 52.54 35.97
N PHE A 32 57.89 52.68 37.25
CA PHE A 32 56.68 53.36 37.68
C PHE A 32 57.06 54.60 38.50
N GLU A 33 56.89 55.77 37.89
CA GLU A 33 57.20 57.08 38.50
C GLU A 33 56.30 57.37 39.72
N LYS A 34 55.02 56.93 39.68
CA LYS A 34 54.07 56.99 40.79
C LYS A 34 53.25 55.70 40.84
N PRO A 35 53.59 54.72 41.69
CA PRO A 35 52.89 53.44 41.69
C PRO A 35 51.47 53.57 42.26
N THR A 36 50.50 53.01 41.54
CA THR A 36 49.12 52.79 41.99
C THR A 36 49.04 51.52 42.83
N ASP A 37 47.93 51.32 43.55
CA ASP A 37 47.75 50.20 44.48
C ASP A 37 47.89 48.83 43.76
N THR A 38 47.50 48.76 42.49
CA THR A 38 47.78 47.63 41.58
C THR A 38 48.49 48.12 40.32
N LEU A 39 49.48 47.37 39.86
CA LEU A 39 50.35 47.65 38.71
C LEU A 39 50.23 46.54 37.67
N GLN A 40 49.97 46.92 36.42
CA GLN A 40 50.03 46.02 35.27
C GLN A 40 51.46 45.98 34.72
N LEU A 41 52.09 44.81 34.81
CA LEU A 41 53.44 44.59 34.30
C LEU A 41 53.40 44.16 32.83
N GLU A 42 52.65 43.11 32.50
CA GLU A 42 52.46 42.58 31.13
C GLU A 42 51.05 42.06 30.90
N THR A 43 50.61 41.98 29.65
CA THR A 43 49.28 41.42 29.29
C THR A 43 49.24 39.90 29.35
N SER A 44 50.40 39.23 29.25
CA SER A 44 50.58 37.78 29.37
C SER A 44 51.34 37.39 30.64
N GLY A 45 51.46 36.09 30.90
CA GLY A 45 52.16 35.59 32.08
C GLY A 45 53.67 35.94 32.07
N ILE A 46 54.20 36.21 33.27
CA ILE A 46 55.63 36.49 33.50
C ILE A 46 56.26 35.39 34.36
N ASN A 47 57.56 35.15 34.19
CA ASN A 47 58.28 34.09 34.88
C ASN A 47 58.62 34.49 36.34
N PRO A 48 58.23 33.70 37.36
CA PRO A 48 58.49 34.02 38.76
C PRO A 48 59.97 33.96 39.18
N PHE A 49 60.82 33.21 38.47
CA PHE A 49 62.21 33.00 38.88
C PHE A 49 63.12 34.22 38.68
N TYR A 50 62.72 35.19 37.87
CA TYR A 50 63.53 36.37 37.54
C TYR A 50 62.80 37.68 37.82
N PHE A 51 62.02 37.70 38.90
CA PHE A 51 61.22 38.84 39.33
C PHE A 51 61.87 39.58 40.49
N GLU A 52 62.11 40.88 40.30
CA GLU A 52 62.71 41.75 41.31
C GLU A 52 62.04 43.13 41.30
N VAL A 53 61.80 43.70 42.47
CA VAL A 53 61.27 45.06 42.64
C VAL A 53 62.30 45.85 43.42
N THR A 54 62.74 46.99 42.89
CA THR A 54 63.69 47.88 43.56
C THR A 54 63.13 49.30 43.68
N ASP A 55 63.62 50.05 44.65
CA ASP A 55 63.38 51.49 44.75
C ASP A 55 64.17 52.29 43.69
N SER A 56 64.05 53.61 43.70
CA SER A 56 64.72 54.51 42.75
C SER A 56 66.25 54.58 42.88
N ILE A 57 66.83 54.00 43.94
CA ILE A 57 68.27 53.99 44.23
C ILE A 57 68.86 52.58 44.01
N GLY A 58 68.00 51.57 43.79
CA GLY A 58 68.38 50.20 43.44
C GLY A 58 68.32 49.19 44.60
N ASN A 59 67.75 49.56 45.76
CA ASN A 59 67.58 48.62 46.87
C ASN A 59 66.34 47.74 46.65
N PRO A 60 66.41 46.42 46.94
CA PRO A 60 65.28 45.51 46.76
C PRO A 60 64.16 45.80 47.78
N ILE A 61 62.93 45.87 47.30
CA ILE A 61 61.73 45.94 48.14
C ILE A 61 61.43 44.52 48.67
N PRO A 62 61.23 44.32 49.99
CA PRO A 62 60.94 43.00 50.56
C PRO A 62 59.68 42.35 49.97
N SER A 63 59.74 41.05 49.68
CA SER A 63 58.65 40.28 49.06
C SER A 63 57.39 40.13 49.92
N ASN A 64 57.43 40.49 51.20
CA ASN A 64 56.25 40.54 52.08
C ASN A 64 55.44 41.84 51.93
N GLN A 65 55.96 42.86 51.23
CA GLN A 65 55.27 44.14 51.01
C GLN A 65 54.43 44.17 49.74
N TYR A 66 54.56 43.17 48.87
CA TYR A 66 53.82 43.08 47.61
C TYR A 66 53.44 41.65 47.28
N GLN A 67 52.40 41.50 46.46
CA GLN A 67 51.98 40.23 45.89
C GLN A 67 51.98 40.33 44.37
N VAL A 68 52.32 39.23 43.71
CA VAL A 68 52.42 39.15 42.25
C VAL A 68 51.57 37.99 41.75
N ASN A 69 50.71 38.27 40.79
CA ASN A 69 50.02 37.27 39.99
C ASN A 69 50.81 37.05 38.69
N PHE A 70 51.77 36.13 38.76
CA PHE A 70 52.67 35.80 37.65
C PHE A 70 51.92 35.37 36.36
N PRO A 71 50.88 34.53 36.40
CA PRO A 71 50.11 34.17 35.19
C PRO A 71 49.41 35.33 34.49
N LYS A 72 49.03 36.38 35.22
CA LYS A 72 48.30 37.54 34.67
C LYS A 72 49.17 38.80 34.52
N GLY A 73 50.47 38.72 34.81
CA GLY A 73 51.39 39.85 34.71
C GLY A 73 51.00 41.06 35.58
N LYS A 74 50.41 40.84 36.76
CA LYS A 74 49.95 41.90 37.68
C LYS A 74 50.65 41.82 39.03
N MET A 75 50.89 42.98 39.65
CA MET A 75 51.44 43.11 41.00
C MET A 75 50.64 44.13 41.80
N TRP A 76 50.50 43.94 43.11
CA TRP A 76 49.92 44.95 44.01
C TRP A 76 50.67 44.97 45.33
N PHE A 77 50.57 46.07 46.06
CA PHE A 77 51.18 46.19 47.39
C PHE A 77 50.22 45.66 48.45
N VAL A 78 50.74 44.87 49.40
CA VAL A 78 49.95 44.28 50.50
C VAL A 78 49.87 45.25 51.69
N ALA A 79 50.82 46.18 51.78
CA ALA A 79 50.88 47.23 52.78
C ALA A 79 50.79 48.64 52.12
N GLN A 80 51.27 49.67 52.81
CA GLN A 80 51.27 51.06 52.34
C GLN A 80 52.10 51.20 51.05
N LYS A 81 51.51 51.80 50.01
CA LYS A 81 52.18 51.97 48.70
C LYS A 81 53.43 52.85 48.81
N PRO A 82 54.51 52.55 48.07
CA PRO A 82 55.65 53.46 47.98
C PRO A 82 55.22 54.78 47.35
N THR A 83 55.58 55.93 47.94
CA THR A 83 55.35 57.26 47.35
C THR A 83 56.45 57.69 46.38
N GLN A 84 57.53 56.90 46.32
CA GLN A 84 58.67 57.11 45.45
C GLN A 84 58.63 56.19 44.22
N LYS A 85 59.43 56.53 43.22
CA LYS A 85 59.58 55.79 41.97
C LYS A 85 60.11 54.37 42.25
N ILE A 86 59.49 53.38 41.60
CA ILE A 86 59.90 51.98 41.70
C ILE A 86 60.25 51.40 40.34
N VAL A 87 61.10 50.39 40.35
CA VAL A 87 61.55 49.66 39.17
C VAL A 87 61.26 48.18 39.35
N VAL A 88 60.54 47.58 38.41
CA VAL A 88 60.22 46.15 38.39
C VAL A 88 60.96 45.49 37.24
N LYS A 89 61.82 44.52 37.55
CA LYS A 89 62.54 43.69 36.57
C LYS A 89 61.92 42.31 36.54
N TYR A 90 61.58 41.81 35.35
CA TYR A 90 60.97 40.51 35.17
C TYR A 90 61.33 39.89 33.82
N GLN A 91 61.15 38.58 33.68
CA GLN A 91 61.31 37.87 32.41
C GLN A 91 59.94 37.48 31.86
N LYS A 92 59.68 37.79 30.58
CA LYS A 92 58.46 37.33 29.89
C LYS A 92 58.58 35.86 29.53
N PHE A 93 57.47 35.14 29.50
CA PHE A 93 57.46 33.83 28.84
C PHE A 93 57.61 34.02 27.32
N PRO A 94 58.25 33.09 26.61
CA PRO A 94 58.31 33.12 25.15
C PRO A 94 56.90 33.14 24.55
N ASP A 95 56.70 33.93 23.49
CA ASP A 95 55.37 34.18 22.90
C ASP A 95 54.63 32.90 22.50
N PHE A 96 55.35 31.86 22.07
CA PHE A 96 54.75 30.58 21.68
C PHE A 96 54.10 29.80 22.85
N ILE A 97 54.45 30.13 24.10
CA ILE A 97 53.85 29.52 25.31
C ILE A 97 52.61 30.33 25.76
N THR A 98 52.56 31.63 25.46
CA THR A 98 51.46 32.53 25.87
C THR A 98 50.45 32.84 24.77
N GLN A 99 50.67 32.39 23.53
CA GLN A 99 49.70 32.51 22.44
C GLN A 99 48.45 31.68 22.74
N SER A 100 47.33 32.35 23.03
CA SER A 100 46.03 31.68 23.05
C SER A 100 45.50 31.60 21.61
N ILE A 101 45.41 30.40 21.07
CA ILE A 101 44.69 30.17 19.81
C ILE A 101 43.19 30.16 20.16
N GLN A 102 42.49 31.26 19.87
CA GLN A 102 41.04 31.36 20.03
C GLN A 102 40.37 31.44 18.66
N VAL A 103 39.36 30.61 18.44
CA VAL A 103 38.61 30.53 17.17
C VAL A 103 37.53 31.63 17.09
N ILE A 104 37.18 32.27 18.20
CA ILE A 104 36.14 33.29 18.30
C ILE A 104 36.64 34.45 19.17
N ASP A 105 36.49 35.67 18.67
CA ASP A 105 36.87 36.91 19.36
C ASP A 105 35.92 37.16 20.54
N SER A 106 36.47 37.26 21.74
CA SER A 106 35.72 37.44 22.99
C SER A 106 35.07 38.82 23.11
N SER A 107 35.46 39.80 22.28
CA SER A 107 34.76 41.09 22.14
C SER A 107 33.43 40.98 21.40
N SER A 108 33.17 39.86 20.71
CA SER A 108 31.89 39.52 20.07
C SER A 108 30.86 38.95 21.05
N ILE A 109 31.27 38.69 22.30
CA ILE A 109 30.39 38.18 23.35
C ILE A 109 29.72 39.39 24.02
N VAL A 110 28.45 39.60 23.68
CA VAL A 110 27.61 40.65 24.28
C VAL A 110 27.40 40.32 25.76
N SER A 111 27.60 41.29 26.66
CA SER A 111 27.37 41.12 28.10
C SER A 111 25.88 40.94 28.39
N ASN A 112 25.54 39.86 29.08
CA ASN A 112 24.17 39.40 29.32
C ASN A 112 23.49 40.14 30.49
N GLU A 113 23.44 41.47 30.46
CA GLU A 113 22.83 42.29 31.53
C GLU A 113 21.37 42.73 31.22
N ALA A 114 20.77 42.25 30.13
CA ALA A 114 19.33 42.41 29.87
C ALA A 114 18.66 41.03 29.78
N GLY A 115 18.18 40.50 30.91
CA GLY A 115 17.35 39.29 30.95
C GLY A 115 17.70 38.29 32.04
N VAL A 116 17.81 38.73 33.30
CA VAL A 116 17.85 37.82 34.45
C VAL A 116 16.42 37.47 34.84
N ASP A 117 15.78 36.61 34.06
CA ASP A 117 14.65 35.81 34.52
C ASP A 117 14.74 34.42 33.88
N LYS A 118 15.16 33.45 34.70
CA LYS A 118 15.41 32.02 34.42
C LYS A 118 16.80 31.65 33.90
N ILE A 119 17.75 31.64 34.82
CA ILE A 119 18.97 30.84 34.67
C ILE A 119 18.65 29.41 35.13
N PHE A 120 18.65 28.46 34.19
CA PHE A 120 18.70 27.05 34.52
C PHE A 120 20.10 26.71 35.02
N THR A 121 20.23 26.36 36.29
CA THR A 121 21.44 25.75 36.83
C THR A 121 21.57 24.32 36.29
N PHE A 122 22.58 24.05 35.47
CA PHE A 122 23.03 22.68 35.21
C PHE A 122 23.66 22.14 36.49
N ASN A 123 22.85 21.47 37.30
CA ASN A 123 23.34 20.63 38.37
C ASN A 123 24.25 19.56 37.76
N ASN A 124 25.55 19.62 38.07
CA ASN A 124 26.51 18.52 37.88
C ASN A 124 26.15 17.36 38.82
N ARG A 125 24.98 16.75 38.62
CA ARG A 125 24.77 15.36 39.06
C ARG A 125 25.71 14.52 38.21
N LYS A 126 26.51 13.66 38.85
CA LYS A 126 27.17 12.52 38.18
C LYS A 126 26.17 11.97 37.16
N PRO A 127 26.55 11.71 35.88
CA PRO A 127 25.62 11.13 34.93
C PRO A 127 25.09 9.86 35.58
N GLY A 128 23.83 9.88 36.03
CA GLY A 128 23.12 8.66 36.32
C GLY A 128 23.20 7.81 35.07
N ALA A 129 23.25 6.49 35.23
CA ALA A 129 23.15 5.58 34.09
C ALA A 129 22.06 6.12 33.15
N PRO A 130 22.35 6.26 31.84
CA PRO A 130 21.38 6.82 30.90
C PRO A 130 20.08 6.04 31.11
N THR A 131 19.04 6.73 31.58
CA THR A 131 17.73 6.12 31.81
C THR A 131 17.30 5.53 30.48
N LYS A 132 17.38 4.21 30.35
CA LYS A 132 16.84 3.51 29.19
C LYS A 132 15.33 3.61 29.33
N PRO A 133 14.62 4.34 28.45
CA PRO A 133 13.17 4.28 28.43
C PRO A 133 12.77 2.81 28.32
N LEU A 134 11.81 2.36 29.14
CA LEU A 134 11.26 1.00 29.05
C LEU A 134 12.26 -0.13 29.41
N GLU A 135 13.21 0.13 30.30
CA GLU A 135 14.18 -0.87 30.80
C GLU A 135 13.47 -2.14 31.34
N GLY A 136 13.81 -3.31 30.78
CA GLY A 136 13.15 -4.60 31.07
C GLY A 136 12.10 -5.02 30.03
N LEU A 137 11.72 -4.13 29.10
CA LEU A 137 10.86 -4.42 27.96
C LEU A 137 11.67 -4.47 26.66
N GLN A 138 11.27 -5.33 25.74
CA GLN A 138 11.75 -5.35 24.36
C GLN A 138 10.94 -4.33 23.56
N THR A 139 11.61 -3.30 23.09
CA THR A 139 11.04 -2.27 22.25
C THR A 139 11.66 -2.32 20.87
N SER A 140 10.88 -1.98 19.86
CA SER A 140 11.36 -1.82 18.48
C SER A 140 10.52 -0.79 17.75
N GLY A 141 11.14 -0.06 16.82
CA GLY A 141 10.46 0.89 15.95
C GLY A 141 11.05 2.31 16.02
N SER A 142 10.32 3.30 15.51
CA SER A 142 10.71 4.70 15.55
C SER A 142 9.55 5.69 15.67
N ILE A 143 9.80 6.83 16.28
CA ILE A 143 8.90 7.99 16.31
C ILE A 143 9.56 9.12 15.53
N VAL A 144 8.82 9.69 14.58
CA VAL A 144 9.26 10.80 13.75
C VAL A 144 8.39 12.02 14.03
N ARG A 145 9.01 13.18 14.28
CA ARG A 145 8.35 14.49 14.32
C ARG A 145 9.13 15.45 13.47
N GLY A 146 8.49 16.08 12.50
CA GLY A 146 9.10 17.07 11.64
C GLY A 146 8.23 18.30 11.44
N VAL A 147 8.87 19.43 11.23
CA VAL A 147 8.22 20.70 10.89
C VAL A 147 8.89 21.23 9.64
N THR A 148 8.10 21.61 8.65
CA THR A 148 8.54 22.28 7.43
C THR A 148 8.01 23.71 7.43
N ILE A 149 8.87 24.69 7.20
CA ILE A 149 8.56 26.12 7.16
C ILE A 149 9.15 26.68 5.87
N GLY A 150 8.42 27.54 5.19
CA GLY A 150 8.96 28.31 4.09
C GLY A 150 8.36 29.71 4.05
N ASN A 151 8.95 30.60 3.26
CA ASN A 151 8.39 31.93 3.04
C ASN A 151 7.31 31.96 1.93
N ASN A 152 7.11 30.84 1.23
CA ASN A 152 6.11 30.66 0.19
C ASN A 152 5.09 29.54 0.51
N GLN A 153 5.04 29.08 1.77
CA GLN A 153 4.10 28.07 2.26
C GLN A 153 3.86 28.21 3.76
N ASN A 154 2.70 27.76 4.25
CA ASN A 154 2.42 27.68 5.68
C ASN A 154 3.33 26.64 6.37
N ALA A 155 3.45 26.75 7.71
CA ALA A 155 4.17 25.76 8.50
C ALA A 155 3.39 24.44 8.56
N VAL A 156 4.03 23.34 8.12
CA VAL A 156 3.42 22.01 8.07
C VAL A 156 4.12 21.09 9.07
N VAL A 157 3.35 20.35 9.87
CA VAL A 157 3.87 19.37 10.83
C VAL A 157 3.68 17.96 10.26
N ASN A 158 4.76 17.21 10.14
CA ASN A 158 4.76 15.82 9.70
C ASN A 158 5.10 14.90 10.89
N SER A 159 4.30 13.85 11.09
CA SER A 159 4.45 12.93 12.23
C SER A 159 4.22 11.50 11.76
N ASN A 160 5.14 10.60 12.10
CA ASN A 160 4.94 9.16 11.95
C ASN A 160 5.30 8.47 13.27
N LEU A 161 4.63 7.37 13.58
CA LEU A 161 4.87 6.55 14.76
C LEU A 161 4.83 5.09 14.34
N ASP A 162 5.88 4.34 14.64
CA ASP A 162 5.92 2.88 14.56
C ASP A 162 6.61 2.40 15.83
N LEU A 163 5.88 1.84 16.77
CA LEU A 163 6.43 1.42 18.05
C LEU A 163 5.80 0.11 18.48
N GLN A 164 6.64 -0.90 18.65
CA GLN A 164 6.27 -2.17 19.25
C GLN A 164 6.93 -2.29 20.62
N ILE A 165 6.17 -2.76 21.59
CA ILE A 165 6.62 -2.96 22.96
C ILE A 165 6.20 -4.37 23.37
N SER A 166 7.09 -5.15 23.95
CA SER A 166 6.75 -6.45 24.54
C SER A 166 7.62 -6.77 25.74
N GLY A 167 7.07 -7.45 26.74
CA GLY A 167 7.87 -7.90 27.89
C GLY A 167 7.03 -8.07 29.15
N ASN A 168 7.71 -8.31 30.27
CA ASN A 168 7.07 -8.50 31.56
C ASN A 168 7.17 -7.23 32.39
N LEU A 169 6.02 -6.67 32.79
CA LEU A 169 5.95 -5.57 33.78
C LEU A 169 6.21 -6.08 35.21
N SER A 170 5.95 -7.37 35.47
CA SER A 170 6.27 -8.10 36.70
C SER A 170 6.34 -9.61 36.41
N GLU A 171 6.66 -10.46 37.39
CA GLU A 171 6.72 -11.93 37.22
C GLU A 171 5.42 -12.55 36.65
N LYS A 172 4.26 -11.92 36.90
CA LYS A 172 2.94 -12.45 36.53
C LYS A 172 2.18 -11.59 35.51
N VAL A 173 2.73 -10.44 35.11
CA VAL A 173 2.04 -9.48 34.23
C VAL A 173 2.95 -9.10 33.07
N GLY A 174 2.48 -9.36 31.86
CA GLY A 174 3.11 -8.97 30.60
C GLY A 174 2.40 -7.80 29.92
N ILE A 175 3.11 -7.13 29.04
CA ILE A 175 2.60 -6.10 28.13
C ILE A 175 3.00 -6.43 26.70
N ARG A 176 2.11 -6.16 25.75
CA ARG A 176 2.36 -6.10 24.32
C ARG A 176 1.66 -4.88 23.75
N ALA A 177 2.34 -4.06 22.97
CA ALA A 177 1.72 -2.95 22.28
C ALA A 177 2.29 -2.83 20.87
N ALA A 178 1.46 -2.39 19.94
CA ALA A 178 1.87 -1.91 18.63
C ALA A 178 1.15 -0.59 18.41
N LEU A 179 1.90 0.47 18.15
CA LEU A 179 1.38 1.80 17.85
C LEU A 179 1.97 2.18 16.49
N GLN A 180 1.18 2.03 15.44
CA GLN A 180 1.58 2.38 14.09
C GLN A 180 0.62 3.44 13.54
N ASP A 181 1.17 4.57 13.10
CA ASP A 181 0.47 5.70 12.46
C ASP A 181 1.36 6.20 11.31
N ASN A 182 0.93 5.91 10.08
CA ASN A 182 1.67 6.24 8.87
C ASN A 182 0.90 7.22 7.98
N ASN A 183 1.38 8.47 7.89
CA ASN A 183 0.83 9.50 6.99
C ASN A 183 1.21 9.33 5.50
N LEU A 184 1.59 8.14 5.04
CA LEU A 184 2.08 7.94 3.66
C LEU A 184 0.91 7.83 2.67
N ALA A 185 0.79 8.81 1.77
CA ALA A 185 0.03 8.63 0.53
C ALA A 185 0.84 7.75 -0.43
N LEU A 186 0.46 6.49 -0.61
CA LEU A 186 1.09 5.60 -1.58
C LEU A 186 0.60 5.96 -3.00
N GLN A 187 1.37 6.77 -3.72
CA GLN A 187 1.14 7.01 -5.16
C GLN A 187 1.87 5.95 -6.01
N ASN A 188 1.44 4.70 -5.95
CA ASN A 188 1.84 3.69 -6.94
C ASN A 188 0.64 3.39 -7.84
N GLY A 189 0.47 4.16 -8.92
CA GLY A 189 -0.23 3.81 -10.16
C GLY A 189 -1.69 3.31 -10.13
N ALA A 190 -2.29 3.05 -8.97
CA ALA A 190 -3.61 2.45 -8.87
C ALA A 190 -4.59 3.37 -8.13
N TYR A 191 -4.36 3.75 -6.87
CA TYR A 191 -5.25 4.64 -6.12
C TYR A 191 -4.49 5.30 -4.96
N SER A 192 -4.58 6.62 -4.85
CA SER A 192 -3.80 7.50 -3.95
C SER A 192 -4.64 7.96 -2.76
N GLN A 193 -4.69 7.18 -1.67
CA GLN A 193 -5.32 7.58 -0.41
C GLN A 193 -4.50 7.11 0.80
N ARG A 194 -4.69 7.77 1.96
CA ARG A 194 -4.08 7.38 3.25
C ARG A 194 -4.59 5.99 3.65
N ILE A 195 -3.71 5.11 4.14
CA ILE A 195 -4.09 3.74 4.47
C ILE A 195 -4.08 3.49 5.98
N ASP A 196 -5.07 4.07 6.67
CA ASP A 196 -5.32 3.79 8.09
C ASP A 196 -5.71 2.30 8.32
N GLU A 197 -6.09 1.57 7.26
CA GLU A 197 -6.51 0.16 7.32
C GLU A 197 -5.36 -0.84 7.54
N PHE A 198 -4.10 -0.44 7.31
CA PHE A 198 -2.92 -1.26 7.65
C PHE A 198 -2.31 -0.89 9.01
N ASP A 199 -2.67 0.26 9.57
CA ASP A 199 -2.20 0.69 10.86
C ASP A 199 -2.78 -0.21 11.96
N GLN A 200 -1.90 -0.74 12.82
CA GLN A 200 -2.25 -1.53 13.98
C GLN A 200 -1.90 -0.73 15.23
N ILE A 201 -2.93 -0.28 15.94
CA ILE A 201 -2.80 0.52 17.16
C ILE A 201 -3.46 -0.24 18.29
N TYR A 202 -2.73 -1.06 19.04
CA TYR A 202 -3.24 -1.74 20.23
C TYR A 202 -2.24 -1.74 21.39
N LEU A 203 -2.79 -1.85 22.60
CA LEU A 203 -2.06 -2.09 23.83
C LEU A 203 -2.76 -3.22 24.59
N GLU A 204 -2.01 -4.25 24.93
CA GLU A 204 -2.45 -5.46 25.59
C GLU A 204 -1.65 -5.63 26.89
N VAL A 205 -2.34 -5.71 28.02
CA VAL A 205 -1.76 -6.07 29.32
C VAL A 205 -2.38 -7.39 29.73
N PHE A 206 -1.57 -8.39 30.05
CA PHE A 206 -2.05 -9.74 30.27
C PHE A 206 -1.34 -10.45 31.41
N SER A 207 -2.00 -11.45 31.97
CA SER A 207 -1.49 -12.40 32.95
C SER A 207 -1.87 -13.83 32.51
N LYS A 208 -1.66 -14.83 33.37
CA LYS A 208 -2.12 -16.21 33.13
C LYS A 208 -3.64 -16.36 33.14
N GLN A 209 -4.34 -15.50 33.89
CA GLN A 209 -5.79 -15.61 34.15
C GLN A 209 -6.62 -14.49 33.54
N TRP A 210 -5.99 -13.43 33.02
CA TRP A 210 -6.74 -12.30 32.44
C TRP A 210 -5.93 -11.60 31.35
N ASN A 211 -6.64 -10.91 30.47
CA ASN A 211 -6.08 -10.07 29.42
C ASN A 211 -6.97 -8.83 29.25
N LEU A 212 -6.36 -7.65 29.24
CA LEU A 212 -6.98 -6.37 28.90
C LEU A 212 -6.32 -5.84 27.64
N ARG A 213 -7.11 -5.61 26.60
CA ARG A 213 -6.63 -5.05 25.33
C ARG A 213 -7.40 -3.79 24.98
N GLY A 214 -6.69 -2.74 24.59
CA GLY A 214 -7.25 -1.49 24.08
C GLY A 214 -6.69 -1.13 22.71
N GLY A 215 -7.43 -0.31 21.96
CA GLY A 215 -7.11 0.05 20.58
C GLY A 215 -7.75 -0.93 19.60
N ASP A 216 -7.00 -1.45 18.64
CA ASP A 216 -7.51 -2.31 17.58
C ASP A 216 -7.76 -3.72 18.09
N LEU A 217 -8.98 -4.17 17.89
CA LEU A 217 -9.51 -5.44 18.34
C LEU A 217 -10.05 -6.23 17.15
N PHE A 218 -9.98 -7.55 17.29
CA PHE A 218 -10.56 -8.50 16.36
C PHE A 218 -11.62 -9.30 17.12
N LEU A 219 -12.88 -8.96 16.91
CA LEU A 219 -14.01 -9.64 17.53
C LEU A 219 -14.49 -10.74 16.58
N GLU A 220 -14.44 -11.99 17.02
CA GLU A 220 -14.93 -13.11 16.23
C GLU A 220 -15.72 -14.12 17.05
N ASN A 221 -16.68 -14.76 16.38
CA ASN A 221 -17.32 -15.98 16.83
C ASN A 221 -17.45 -16.92 15.63
N ARG A 222 -16.65 -18.00 15.62
CA ARG A 222 -16.69 -19.06 14.61
C ARG A 222 -17.16 -20.41 15.19
N THR A 223 -17.58 -20.41 16.45
CA THR A 223 -18.02 -21.61 17.17
C THR A 223 -19.53 -21.84 17.08
N SER A 224 -20.33 -20.77 17.07
CA SER A 224 -21.77 -20.83 16.88
C SER A 224 -22.12 -20.80 15.39
N ARG A 225 -23.14 -21.57 14.99
CA ARG A 225 -23.72 -21.48 13.63
C ARG A 225 -24.71 -20.33 13.54
N ILE A 226 -25.37 -19.97 14.64
CA ILE A 226 -26.38 -18.90 14.70
C ILE A 226 -25.72 -17.51 14.79
N LEU A 227 -24.81 -17.32 15.74
CA LEU A 227 -24.03 -16.09 15.89
C LEU A 227 -22.62 -16.29 15.33
N ASN A 228 -22.52 -16.26 14.00
CA ASN A 228 -21.25 -16.36 13.31
C ASN A 228 -20.83 -14.98 12.78
N PHE A 229 -19.67 -14.47 13.19
CA PHE A 229 -19.15 -13.20 12.68
C PHE A 229 -17.64 -13.04 12.86
N ASN A 230 -17.06 -12.10 12.13
CA ASN A 230 -15.72 -11.56 12.36
C ASN A 230 -15.73 -10.06 12.04
N LYS A 231 -15.27 -9.24 12.99
CA LYS A 231 -15.15 -7.79 12.82
C LYS A 231 -13.84 -7.24 13.37
N LYS A 232 -13.21 -6.38 12.55
CA LYS A 232 -12.15 -5.47 13.00
C LYS A 232 -12.80 -4.21 13.57
N VAL A 233 -12.45 -3.88 14.81
CA VAL A 233 -13.07 -2.78 15.57
C VAL A 233 -12.00 -2.06 16.38
N GLN A 234 -12.30 -0.86 16.89
CA GLN A 234 -11.41 -0.11 17.76
C GLN A 234 -12.10 0.16 19.11
N GLY A 235 -11.51 -0.29 20.22
CA GLY A 235 -12.11 -0.13 21.53
C GLY A 235 -11.35 -0.84 22.65
N LEU A 236 -12.08 -1.33 23.64
CA LEU A 236 -11.55 -2.03 24.80
C LEU A 236 -12.15 -3.43 24.90
N SER A 237 -11.32 -4.43 25.21
CA SER A 237 -11.76 -5.77 25.58
C SER A 237 -11.06 -6.27 26.83
N ALA A 238 -11.79 -7.07 27.60
CA ALA A 238 -11.32 -7.70 28.81
C ALA A 238 -11.72 -9.18 28.79
N SER A 239 -10.74 -10.06 28.95
CA SER A 239 -10.93 -11.51 29.03
C SER A 239 -10.45 -11.99 30.39
N PHE A 240 -11.26 -12.79 31.07
CA PHE A 240 -10.97 -13.39 32.37
C PHE A 240 -11.18 -14.90 32.30
N GLN A 241 -10.29 -15.64 32.94
CA GLN A 241 -10.30 -17.09 33.05
C GLN A 241 -10.22 -17.48 34.53
N PHE A 242 -11.24 -18.19 35.00
CA PHE A 242 -11.38 -18.66 36.37
C PHE A 242 -11.38 -20.20 36.42
N GLY A 243 -10.89 -20.77 37.51
CA GLY A 243 -10.89 -22.22 37.77
C GLY A 243 -9.70 -22.99 37.18
N GLU A 244 -9.76 -24.31 37.28
CA GLU A 244 -8.74 -25.26 36.82
C GLU A 244 -9.16 -25.93 35.50
N GLU A 245 -8.31 -26.76 34.89
CA GLU A 245 -8.57 -27.36 33.56
C GLU A 245 -9.91 -28.12 33.48
N ASP A 246 -10.33 -28.79 34.55
CA ASP A 246 -11.57 -29.60 34.60
C ASP A 246 -12.84 -28.78 34.91
N ASN A 247 -12.67 -27.52 35.32
CA ASN A 247 -13.76 -26.62 35.70
C ASN A 247 -13.35 -25.17 35.43
N GLN A 248 -13.52 -24.74 34.18
CA GLN A 248 -13.01 -23.48 33.68
C GLN A 248 -14.16 -22.56 33.28
N THR A 249 -14.12 -21.31 33.73
CA THR A 249 -15.04 -20.25 33.29
C THR A 249 -14.26 -19.17 32.56
N GLN A 250 -14.66 -18.86 31.33
CA GLN A 250 -14.10 -17.79 30.52
C GLN A 250 -15.15 -16.70 30.32
N VAL A 251 -14.82 -15.48 30.70
CA VAL A 251 -15.66 -14.30 30.50
C VAL A 251 -14.91 -13.33 29.60
N MET A 252 -15.54 -12.88 28.53
CA MET A 252 -15.01 -11.84 27.66
C MET A 252 -16.02 -10.70 27.57
N LEU A 253 -15.56 -9.48 27.76
CA LEU A 253 -16.33 -8.25 27.63
C LEU A 253 -15.66 -7.36 26.60
N SER A 254 -16.43 -6.69 25.75
CA SER A 254 -15.88 -5.72 24.81
C SER A 254 -16.83 -4.57 24.53
N GLY A 255 -16.27 -3.39 24.28
CA GLY A 255 -16.99 -2.21 23.81
C GLY A 255 -16.11 -1.44 22.84
N SER A 256 -16.60 -1.18 21.64
CA SER A 256 -15.78 -0.69 20.52
C SER A 256 -16.59 0.09 19.50
N LEU A 257 -15.88 0.74 18.57
CA LEU A 257 -16.41 1.35 17.36
C LEU A 257 -16.09 0.48 16.14
N VAL A 258 -17.05 0.35 15.23
CA VAL A 258 -16.92 -0.45 14.01
C VAL A 258 -16.11 0.31 12.95
N ARG A 259 -15.15 -0.37 12.30
CA ARG A 259 -14.34 0.22 11.22
C ARG A 259 -14.99 0.12 9.83
N GLY A 260 -15.81 -0.90 9.57
CA GLY A 260 -16.49 -1.06 8.30
C GLY A 260 -17.66 -2.04 8.33
N GLN A 261 -18.38 -2.11 7.22
CA GLN A 261 -19.60 -2.88 7.07
C GLN A 261 -19.39 -4.08 6.15
N TYR A 262 -20.08 -5.18 6.46
CA TYR A 262 -20.04 -6.40 5.66
C TYR A 262 -20.81 -6.18 4.34
N ALA A 263 -20.20 -6.55 3.21
CA ALA A 263 -20.82 -6.57 1.89
C ALA A 263 -20.59 -7.90 1.17
N ARG A 264 -21.45 -8.15 0.18
CA ARG A 264 -21.35 -9.28 -0.74
C ARG A 264 -21.56 -8.80 -2.17
N SER A 265 -20.59 -9.08 -3.04
CA SER A 265 -20.71 -8.92 -4.49
C SER A 265 -20.87 -10.29 -5.15
N THR A 266 -21.92 -10.46 -5.95
CA THR A 266 -22.19 -11.70 -6.69
C THR A 266 -22.29 -11.40 -8.18
N PHE A 267 -21.53 -12.11 -9.00
CA PHE A 267 -21.53 -11.96 -10.46
C PHE A 267 -21.10 -13.26 -11.15
N ILE A 268 -21.42 -13.39 -12.44
CA ILE A 268 -20.99 -14.52 -13.28
C ILE A 268 -19.74 -14.08 -14.05
N GLY A 269 -18.75 -14.98 -14.16
CA GLY A 269 -17.55 -14.74 -14.94
C GLY A 269 -17.86 -14.47 -16.41
N ALA A 270 -17.01 -13.73 -17.11
CA ALA A 270 -17.07 -13.62 -18.57
C ALA A 270 -16.02 -14.54 -19.21
N GLU A 271 -16.29 -15.06 -20.42
CA GLU A 271 -15.43 -16.07 -21.05
C GLU A 271 -13.99 -15.57 -21.25
N GLY A 272 -13.05 -16.18 -20.52
CA GLY A 272 -11.65 -15.79 -20.54
C GLY A 272 -11.34 -14.46 -19.85
N ASN A 273 -12.28 -13.78 -19.19
CA ASN A 273 -11.97 -12.51 -18.51
C ASN A 273 -11.41 -12.78 -17.10
N GLN A 274 -10.11 -12.54 -16.90
CA GLN A 274 -9.48 -12.62 -15.57
C GLN A 274 -9.78 -11.42 -14.65
N GLY A 275 -10.51 -10.41 -15.10
CA GLY A 275 -10.74 -9.17 -14.37
C GLY A 275 -9.82 -8.03 -14.84
N PRO A 276 -9.74 -6.93 -14.09
CA PRO A 276 -10.36 -6.70 -12.78
C PRO A 276 -11.91 -6.74 -12.78
N TYR A 277 -12.49 -7.25 -11.69
CA TYR A 277 -13.93 -7.25 -11.41
C TYR A 277 -14.23 -6.29 -10.26
N LYS A 278 -15.14 -5.33 -10.46
CA LYS A 278 -15.49 -4.31 -9.48
C LYS A 278 -16.38 -4.86 -8.36
N LEU A 279 -16.02 -4.57 -7.12
CA LEU A 279 -16.83 -4.81 -5.92
C LEU A 279 -17.72 -3.60 -5.64
N ILE A 280 -18.93 -3.83 -5.13
CA ILE A 280 -19.94 -2.78 -4.87
C ILE A 280 -20.47 -2.84 -3.44
N GLY A 281 -20.66 -1.67 -2.84
CA GLY A 281 -21.20 -1.54 -1.48
C GLY A 281 -22.67 -1.97 -1.38
N ASN A 282 -23.18 -2.08 -0.15
CA ASN A 282 -24.53 -2.59 0.09
C ASN A 282 -25.63 -1.71 -0.50
N GLN A 283 -25.37 -0.42 -0.73
CA GLN A 283 -26.32 0.51 -1.34
C GLN A 283 -26.02 0.79 -2.82
N GLY A 284 -25.09 0.03 -3.42
CA GLY A 284 -24.67 0.17 -4.82
C GLY A 284 -23.49 1.11 -5.03
N GLU A 285 -22.81 1.52 -3.95
CA GLU A 285 -21.61 2.35 -4.01
C GLU A 285 -20.53 1.70 -4.86
N LEU A 286 -20.00 2.45 -5.82
CA LEU A 286 -18.90 1.98 -6.67
C LEU A 286 -17.53 2.18 -6.05
N PHE A 287 -17.43 3.15 -5.16
CA PHE A 287 -16.23 3.39 -4.39
C PHE A 287 -16.35 2.63 -3.08
N VAL A 288 -15.74 1.46 -3.01
CA VAL A 288 -15.63 0.70 -1.77
C VAL A 288 -14.16 0.54 -1.41
N LEU A 289 -13.74 1.18 -0.33
CA LEU A 289 -12.44 0.93 0.27
C LEU A 289 -12.56 -0.34 1.10
N VAL A 290 -12.07 -1.45 0.53
CA VAL A 290 -12.17 -2.77 1.13
C VAL A 290 -11.16 -2.90 2.26
N ILE A 291 -11.62 -3.31 3.44
CA ILE A 291 -10.77 -3.56 4.60
C ILE A 291 -9.84 -4.73 4.27
N SER A 292 -8.53 -4.48 4.37
CA SER A 292 -7.53 -5.46 3.94
C SER A 292 -7.65 -6.80 4.67
N GLY A 293 -7.67 -7.90 3.91
CA GLY A 293 -7.81 -9.25 4.43
C GLY A 293 -9.19 -9.61 5.01
N SER A 294 -10.20 -8.78 4.79
CA SER A 294 -11.59 -9.11 5.13
C SER A 294 -12.27 -9.97 4.06
N GLU A 295 -11.70 -10.04 2.86
CA GLU A 295 -12.31 -10.64 1.69
C GLU A 295 -12.25 -12.19 1.68
N ARG A 296 -13.32 -12.81 1.18
CA ARG A 296 -13.46 -14.24 0.92
C ARG A 296 -14.04 -14.40 -0.48
N VAL A 297 -13.23 -14.87 -1.43
CA VAL A 297 -13.64 -15.09 -2.82
C VAL A 297 -14.01 -16.55 -3.03
N PHE A 298 -15.26 -16.80 -3.43
CA PHE A 298 -15.77 -18.12 -3.77
C PHE A 298 -16.06 -18.20 -5.26
N VAL A 299 -15.60 -19.27 -5.92
CA VAL A 299 -15.99 -19.59 -7.29
C VAL A 299 -16.68 -20.94 -7.32
N ASN A 300 -17.93 -20.98 -7.78
CA ASN A 300 -18.81 -22.17 -7.73
C ASN A 300 -18.88 -22.80 -6.32
N GLY A 301 -18.88 -21.96 -5.27
CA GLY A 301 -18.87 -22.37 -3.87
C GLY A 301 -17.50 -22.74 -3.27
N VAL A 302 -16.41 -22.73 -4.07
CA VAL A 302 -15.06 -23.07 -3.60
C VAL A 302 -14.30 -21.81 -3.19
N LEU A 303 -13.84 -21.74 -1.94
CA LEU A 303 -13.01 -20.64 -1.44
C LEU A 303 -11.63 -20.64 -2.12
N LEU A 304 -11.23 -19.50 -2.67
CA LEU A 304 -9.94 -19.28 -3.30
C LEU A 304 -8.93 -18.67 -2.33
N GLN A 305 -7.64 -18.81 -2.64
CA GLN A 305 -6.52 -18.22 -1.92
C GLN A 305 -5.98 -17.00 -2.67
N ARG A 306 -5.73 -15.92 -1.91
CA ARG A 306 -5.15 -14.67 -2.40
C ARG A 306 -3.63 -14.81 -2.62
N GLY A 307 -3.10 -14.19 -3.68
CA GLY A 307 -1.67 -13.98 -3.93
C GLY A 307 -1.30 -14.10 -5.41
N GLU A 308 -0.22 -13.44 -5.84
CA GLU A 308 0.27 -13.48 -7.24
C GLU A 308 0.64 -14.88 -7.74
N ASN A 309 1.00 -15.78 -6.81
CA ASN A 309 1.30 -17.18 -7.07
C ASN A 309 0.13 -18.11 -6.70
N ASN A 310 -1.02 -17.55 -6.31
CA ASN A 310 -2.24 -18.26 -5.96
C ASN A 310 -3.34 -17.93 -7.00
N GLN A 311 -4.63 -18.00 -6.63
CA GLN A 311 -5.72 -17.94 -7.61
C GLN A 311 -6.20 -16.53 -7.95
N TYR A 312 -6.09 -15.56 -7.04
CA TYR A 312 -6.54 -14.18 -7.29
C TYR A 312 -5.71 -13.17 -6.50
N ILE A 313 -5.77 -11.92 -6.93
CA ILE A 313 -5.29 -10.73 -6.22
C ILE A 313 -6.45 -9.73 -6.08
N ILE A 314 -6.35 -8.83 -5.11
CA ILE A 314 -7.33 -7.77 -4.86
C ILE A 314 -6.61 -6.44 -4.73
N ASP A 315 -7.16 -5.42 -5.38
CA ASP A 315 -6.84 -4.02 -5.10
C ASP A 315 -7.88 -3.49 -4.09
N TYR A 316 -7.43 -3.25 -2.86
CA TYR A 316 -8.31 -2.82 -1.76
C TYR A 316 -8.85 -1.40 -1.94
N ASN A 317 -8.09 -0.53 -2.61
CA ASN A 317 -8.46 0.86 -2.81
C ASN A 317 -9.43 0.98 -3.98
N ALA A 318 -9.19 0.19 -5.02
CA ALA A 318 -10.12 0.07 -6.13
C ALA A 318 -11.41 -0.67 -5.74
N GLY A 319 -11.32 -1.58 -4.77
CA GLY A 319 -12.34 -2.61 -4.59
C GLY A 319 -12.44 -3.48 -5.83
N GLU A 320 -11.32 -3.97 -6.36
CA GLU A 320 -11.28 -4.76 -7.60
C GLU A 320 -10.56 -6.10 -7.42
N ILE A 321 -11.10 -7.16 -8.01
CA ILE A 321 -10.52 -8.51 -7.95
C ILE A 321 -10.03 -8.94 -9.32
N THR A 322 -8.79 -9.42 -9.39
CA THR A 322 -8.19 -9.98 -10.60
C THR A 322 -7.75 -11.43 -10.34
N PHE A 323 -8.23 -12.36 -11.15
CA PHE A 323 -7.80 -13.75 -11.14
C PHE A 323 -6.46 -13.89 -11.85
N THR A 324 -5.58 -14.76 -11.35
CA THR A 324 -4.28 -14.96 -11.98
C THR A 324 -4.39 -15.91 -13.17
N SER A 325 -3.37 -15.97 -14.02
CA SER A 325 -3.29 -17.01 -15.06
C SER A 325 -3.49 -18.43 -14.55
N LEU A 326 -3.21 -18.71 -13.26
CA LEU A 326 -3.30 -20.03 -12.65
C LEU A 326 -4.73 -20.48 -12.35
N PHE A 327 -5.72 -19.57 -12.39
CA PHE A 327 -7.13 -19.87 -12.18
C PHE A 327 -8.03 -19.24 -13.27
N PRO A 328 -8.15 -19.88 -14.45
CA PRO A 328 -8.87 -19.32 -15.58
C PRO A 328 -10.39 -19.26 -15.35
N ILE A 329 -10.96 -18.05 -15.49
CA ILE A 329 -12.41 -17.81 -15.44
C ILE A 329 -13.12 -18.15 -16.77
N SER A 330 -14.28 -18.81 -16.68
CA SER A 330 -15.20 -19.04 -17.80
C SER A 330 -16.57 -18.38 -17.56
N SER A 331 -17.36 -18.29 -18.63
CA SER A 331 -18.74 -17.75 -18.63
C SER A 331 -19.74 -18.51 -17.74
N GLU A 332 -19.37 -19.70 -17.25
CA GLU A 332 -20.24 -20.59 -16.46
C GLU A 332 -19.96 -20.48 -14.95
N MET A 333 -18.91 -19.74 -14.57
CA MET A 333 -18.46 -19.66 -13.19
C MET A 333 -19.22 -18.60 -12.40
N ARG A 334 -19.78 -18.99 -11.26
CA ARG A 334 -20.42 -18.07 -10.31
C ARG A 334 -19.39 -17.58 -9.31
N ILE A 335 -19.19 -16.28 -9.25
CA ILE A 335 -18.23 -15.63 -8.38
C ILE A 335 -19.01 -14.92 -7.27
N ASN A 336 -18.68 -15.25 -6.02
CA ASN A 336 -19.22 -14.59 -4.84
C ASN A 336 -18.06 -14.06 -4.02
N VAL A 337 -18.08 -12.77 -3.70
CA VAL A 337 -17.05 -12.12 -2.91
C VAL A 337 -17.72 -11.54 -1.68
N GLU A 338 -17.30 -11.99 -0.51
CA GLU A 338 -17.72 -11.41 0.77
C GLU A 338 -16.56 -10.61 1.32
N TYR A 339 -16.80 -9.42 1.85
CA TYR A 339 -15.74 -8.52 2.30
C TYR A 339 -16.31 -7.47 3.25
N GLN A 340 -15.45 -6.70 3.90
CA GLN A 340 -15.85 -5.52 4.65
C GLN A 340 -15.33 -4.28 3.92
N TYR A 341 -16.12 -3.22 3.89
CA TYR A 341 -15.71 -1.93 3.32
C TYR A 341 -15.96 -0.81 4.32
N THR A 342 -15.17 0.25 4.23
CA THR A 342 -15.36 1.41 5.09
C THR A 342 -16.58 2.21 4.62
N GLU A 343 -17.51 2.43 5.52
CA GLU A 343 -18.69 3.27 5.30
C GLU A 343 -18.84 4.15 6.53
N ARG A 344 -18.66 5.47 6.37
CA ARG A 344 -18.63 6.41 7.50
C ARG A 344 -19.87 7.30 7.52
N ASN A 345 -21.07 6.73 7.41
CA ASN A 345 -22.30 7.52 7.52
C ASN A 345 -22.65 7.89 8.97
N TYR A 346 -22.47 6.94 9.91
CA TYR A 346 -22.73 7.14 11.35
C TYR A 346 -21.60 6.56 12.20
N ASN A 347 -21.40 7.12 13.40
CA ASN A 347 -20.61 6.45 14.44
C ASN A 347 -21.33 5.17 14.89
N ARG A 348 -20.72 4.01 14.65
CA ARG A 348 -21.32 2.71 14.98
C ARG A 348 -20.63 2.06 16.18
N LEU A 349 -21.40 1.88 17.24
CA LEU A 349 -20.96 1.21 18.48
C LEU A 349 -21.21 -0.29 18.35
N ILE A 350 -20.25 -1.08 18.83
CA ILE A 350 -20.36 -2.54 18.92
C ILE A 350 -19.92 -3.03 20.29
N THR A 351 -20.67 -3.97 20.85
CA THR A 351 -20.28 -4.72 22.04
C THR A 351 -20.51 -6.21 21.80
N TYR A 352 -19.52 -7.01 22.17
CA TYR A 352 -19.60 -8.45 22.13
C TYR A 352 -19.12 -9.02 23.46
N ASN A 353 -20.02 -9.72 24.15
CA ASN A 353 -19.77 -10.28 25.46
C ASN A 353 -20.00 -11.79 25.41
N ARG A 354 -19.05 -12.57 25.93
CA ARG A 354 -19.10 -14.03 25.96
C ARG A 354 -18.90 -14.53 27.38
N VAL A 355 -19.74 -15.47 27.81
CA VAL A 355 -19.55 -16.24 29.03
C VAL A 355 -19.58 -17.71 28.66
N LYS A 356 -18.45 -18.41 28.81
CA LYS A 356 -18.32 -19.85 28.58
C LYS A 356 -17.94 -20.54 29.88
N HIS A 357 -18.75 -21.49 30.32
CA HIS A 357 -18.39 -22.40 31.40
C HIS A 357 -18.19 -23.79 30.84
N GLN A 358 -17.07 -24.42 31.16
CA GLN A 358 -16.68 -25.72 30.64
C GLN A 358 -16.31 -26.66 31.81
N ARG A 359 -16.87 -27.85 31.77
CA ARG A 359 -16.52 -29.01 32.59
C ARG A 359 -16.12 -30.18 31.70
N GLU A 360 -15.62 -31.25 32.30
CA GLU A 360 -15.18 -32.47 31.60
C GLU A 360 -16.21 -33.02 30.59
N LYS A 361 -17.50 -33.07 30.95
CA LYS A 361 -18.56 -33.66 30.10
C LYS A 361 -19.50 -32.66 29.45
N TRP A 362 -19.44 -31.39 29.81
CA TRP A 362 -20.37 -30.40 29.24
C TRP A 362 -19.80 -29.00 29.22
N TYR A 363 -20.32 -28.18 28.33
CA TYR A 363 -20.09 -26.75 28.34
C TYR A 363 -21.38 -26.02 28.04
N ILE A 364 -21.44 -24.78 28.52
CA ILE A 364 -22.48 -23.82 28.17
C ILE A 364 -21.81 -22.50 27.83
N GLU A 365 -22.29 -21.85 26.79
CA GLU A 365 -21.77 -20.58 26.33
C GLU A 365 -22.94 -19.65 26.02
N THR A 366 -22.89 -18.44 26.56
CA THR A 366 -23.84 -17.37 26.29
C THR A 366 -23.10 -16.21 25.68
N ASN A 367 -23.63 -15.70 24.58
CA ASN A 367 -23.08 -14.62 23.79
C ASN A 367 -24.10 -13.50 23.66
N PHE A 368 -23.66 -12.26 23.86
CA PHE A 368 -24.43 -11.05 23.60
C PHE A 368 -23.70 -10.23 22.56
N TYR A 369 -24.41 -9.87 21.48
CA TYR A 369 -23.93 -9.04 20.40
C TYR A 369 -24.86 -7.85 20.24
N LEU A 370 -24.31 -6.65 20.18
CA LEU A 370 -25.04 -5.43 19.82
C LEU A 370 -24.15 -4.60 18.93
N GLU A 371 -24.71 -4.14 17.83
CA GLU A 371 -24.13 -3.19 16.90
C GLU A 371 -25.19 -2.15 16.57
N SER A 372 -24.92 -0.87 16.82
CA SER A 372 -25.92 0.19 16.65
C SER A 372 -25.29 1.48 16.15
N ASP A 373 -25.94 2.10 15.18
CA ASP A 373 -25.60 3.42 14.70
C ASP A 373 -26.05 4.50 15.67
N SER A 374 -25.22 5.52 15.81
CA SER A 374 -25.52 6.71 16.60
C SER A 374 -26.32 7.70 15.77
N LYS A 375 -27.66 7.61 15.81
CA LYS A 375 -28.56 8.45 14.99
C LYS A 375 -28.35 9.96 15.12
N ASN A 376 -27.78 10.43 16.23
CA ASN A 376 -27.51 11.84 16.50
C ASN A 376 -26.05 12.26 16.22
N GLN A 377 -25.22 11.37 15.64
CA GLN A 377 -23.83 11.63 15.29
C GLN A 377 -23.53 11.12 13.87
N PRO A 378 -24.15 11.73 12.84
CA PRO A 378 -23.74 11.48 11.46
C PRO A 378 -22.29 11.93 11.25
N LEU A 379 -21.59 11.25 10.35
CA LEU A 379 -20.19 11.51 10.01
C LEU A 379 -20.09 12.10 8.59
N GLN A 380 -20.36 11.30 7.56
CA GLN A 380 -20.30 11.74 6.15
C GLN A 380 -21.64 12.28 5.61
N GLN A 381 -22.77 11.86 6.19
CA GLN A 381 -24.11 12.23 5.74
C GLN A 381 -24.73 13.27 6.70
N ASN A 382 -24.46 14.55 6.46
CA ASN A 382 -25.15 15.62 7.19
C ASN A 382 -26.60 15.71 6.71
N LEU A 383 -27.53 15.24 7.55
CA LEU A 383 -28.96 15.23 7.26
C LEU A 383 -29.62 16.56 7.66
N SER A 384 -30.36 17.16 6.74
CA SER A 384 -31.27 18.27 7.05
C SER A 384 -32.53 17.77 7.81
N PRO A 385 -33.25 18.64 8.52
CA PRO A 385 -34.52 18.28 9.15
C PRO A 385 -35.53 17.66 8.16
N GLU A 386 -35.58 18.17 6.94
CA GLU A 386 -36.45 17.67 5.86
C GLU A 386 -36.02 16.25 5.44
N GLN A 387 -34.72 16.01 5.32
CA GLN A 387 -34.19 14.68 5.00
C GLN A 387 -34.44 13.68 6.14
N VAL A 388 -34.37 14.11 7.41
CA VAL A 388 -34.78 13.26 8.55
C VAL A 388 -36.27 12.92 8.47
N GLN A 389 -37.13 13.87 8.10
CA GLN A 389 -38.56 13.62 7.93
C GLN A 389 -38.83 12.61 6.80
N ILE A 390 -38.07 12.65 5.70
CA ILE A 390 -38.12 11.64 4.64
C ILE A 390 -37.80 10.25 5.21
N LEU A 391 -36.72 10.13 5.99
CA LEU A 391 -36.36 8.86 6.64
C LEU A 391 -37.43 8.38 7.63
N GLN A 392 -38.06 9.28 8.39
CA GLN A 392 -39.15 8.92 9.31
C GLN A 392 -40.36 8.36 8.57
N ASN A 393 -40.77 9.01 7.48
CA ASN A 393 -41.94 8.63 6.68
C ASN A 393 -41.70 7.37 5.85
N ALA A 394 -40.45 7.11 5.43
CA ALA A 394 -40.06 5.94 4.65
C ALA A 394 -40.20 4.61 5.41
N GLY A 395 -40.20 4.63 6.75
CA GLY A 395 -40.20 3.40 7.55
C GLY A 395 -38.99 2.53 7.23
N ASN A 396 -39.22 1.26 6.92
CA ASN A 396 -38.20 0.31 6.49
C ASN A 396 -38.04 0.21 4.96
N ASP A 397 -38.71 1.06 4.15
CA ASP A 397 -38.66 0.99 2.67
C ASP A 397 -37.52 1.86 2.09
N PRO A 398 -36.43 1.26 1.58
CA PRO A 398 -35.33 2.02 1.00
C PRO A 398 -35.68 2.84 -0.25
N ASN A 399 -36.76 2.49 -0.98
CA ASN A 399 -37.14 3.20 -2.20
C ASN A 399 -37.76 4.58 -1.91
N GLN A 400 -38.23 4.80 -0.68
CA GLN A 400 -38.77 6.08 -0.22
C GLN A 400 -37.69 6.98 0.42
N MET A 401 -36.45 6.50 0.55
CA MET A 401 -35.35 7.23 1.18
C MET A 401 -34.54 8.05 0.16
N ILE A 402 -35.22 8.92 -0.60
CA ILE A 402 -34.61 9.72 -1.67
C ILE A 402 -34.83 11.22 -1.39
N ALA A 403 -33.79 12.04 -1.56
CA ALA A 403 -33.85 13.49 -1.40
C ALA A 403 -33.14 14.23 -2.53
N VAL A 404 -33.48 15.50 -2.73
CA VAL A 404 -32.77 16.41 -3.64
C VAL A 404 -31.34 16.62 -3.14
N SER A 405 -30.36 16.62 -4.05
CA SER A 405 -28.93 16.65 -3.69
C SER A 405 -28.30 18.04 -3.59
N ALA A 406 -29.03 19.08 -4.00
CA ALA A 406 -28.51 20.43 -4.15
C ALA A 406 -28.32 21.14 -2.80
N VAL A 407 -27.12 21.69 -2.60
CA VAL A 407 -26.76 22.49 -1.42
C VAL A 407 -26.14 23.80 -1.90
N GLU A 408 -26.59 24.94 -1.35
CA GLU A 408 -26.01 26.25 -1.67
C GLU A 408 -24.54 26.32 -1.24
N ASP A 409 -23.67 26.86 -2.10
CA ASP A 409 -22.23 26.93 -1.84
C ASP A 409 -21.61 28.18 -2.50
N ALA A 410 -20.48 28.63 -1.96
CA ALA A 410 -19.76 29.79 -2.48
C ALA A 410 -18.93 29.42 -3.72
N TYR A 411 -18.81 30.38 -4.64
CA TYR A 411 -17.96 30.23 -5.82
C TYR A 411 -16.51 29.86 -5.45
N SER A 412 -15.96 28.88 -6.19
CA SER A 412 -14.56 28.47 -6.10
C SER A 412 -14.15 27.80 -7.41
N GLU A 413 -12.96 28.15 -7.91
CA GLU A 413 -12.37 27.53 -9.11
C GLU A 413 -12.12 26.02 -8.95
N ASN A 414 -12.04 25.52 -7.72
CA ASN A 414 -11.87 24.10 -7.40
C ASN A 414 -13.21 23.31 -7.34
N LYS A 415 -14.34 23.90 -7.76
CA LYS A 415 -15.68 23.28 -7.66
C LYS A 415 -16.45 23.40 -8.97
N ILE A 416 -17.23 22.36 -9.29
CA ILE A 416 -18.26 22.41 -10.32
C ILE A 416 -19.58 22.81 -9.65
N LEU A 417 -20.11 23.97 -10.02
CA LEU A 417 -21.28 24.59 -9.40
C LEU A 417 -22.38 24.86 -10.43
N TYR A 418 -23.60 24.96 -9.94
CA TYR A 418 -24.80 25.12 -10.77
C TYR A 418 -25.66 26.26 -10.22
N ARG A 419 -26.23 27.07 -11.11
CA ARG A 419 -27.34 27.97 -10.74
C ARG A 419 -28.67 27.21 -10.83
N LYS A 420 -29.62 27.58 -9.99
CA LYS A 420 -31.00 27.07 -10.07
C LYS A 420 -31.82 27.96 -11.00
N THR A 421 -32.45 27.36 -12.00
CA THR A 421 -33.32 28.05 -12.97
C THR A 421 -34.60 27.24 -13.23
N VAL A 422 -35.57 27.80 -13.96
CA VAL A 422 -36.83 27.12 -14.28
C VAL A 422 -36.97 26.98 -15.79
N VAL A 423 -37.13 25.75 -16.27
CA VAL A 423 -37.35 25.43 -17.69
C VAL A 423 -38.67 24.69 -17.82
N ASN A 424 -39.62 25.21 -18.61
CA ASN A 424 -40.95 24.64 -18.80
C ASN A 424 -41.73 24.36 -17.48
N GLY A 425 -41.55 25.21 -16.47
CA GLY A 425 -42.22 25.07 -15.16
C GLY A 425 -41.57 24.06 -14.21
N VAL A 426 -40.43 23.47 -14.58
CA VAL A 426 -39.66 22.55 -13.75
C VAL A 426 -38.37 23.25 -13.27
N GLU A 427 -38.05 23.13 -11.98
CA GLU A 427 -36.78 23.61 -11.44
C GLU A 427 -35.63 22.72 -11.93
N VAL A 428 -34.59 23.34 -12.49
CA VAL A 428 -33.42 22.67 -13.06
C VAL A 428 -32.13 23.35 -12.61
N PHE A 429 -31.02 22.62 -12.67
CA PHE A 429 -29.69 23.07 -12.31
C PHE A 429 -28.84 23.23 -13.57
N GLU A 430 -28.38 24.44 -13.83
CA GLU A 430 -27.57 24.79 -15.00
C GLU A 430 -26.15 25.16 -14.56
N PHE A 431 -25.13 24.63 -15.22
CA PHE A 431 -23.73 24.89 -14.86
C PHE A 431 -23.39 26.39 -14.96
N SER A 432 -22.74 26.96 -13.94
CA SER A 432 -22.34 28.37 -13.92
C SER A 432 -21.02 28.58 -13.16
N THR A 433 -20.22 29.53 -13.65
CA THR A 433 -18.97 30.00 -13.03
C THR A 433 -19.06 31.47 -12.59
N ASP A 434 -20.26 32.07 -12.61
CA ASP A 434 -20.46 33.47 -12.21
C ASP A 434 -20.49 33.59 -10.68
N ALA A 435 -19.48 34.24 -10.11
CA ALA A 435 -19.36 34.46 -8.66
C ALA A 435 -20.44 35.39 -8.08
N THR A 436 -21.23 36.08 -8.92
CA THR A 436 -22.31 36.97 -8.48
C THR A 436 -23.67 36.27 -8.37
N GLU A 437 -23.80 35.05 -8.90
CA GLU A 437 -25.02 34.25 -8.81
C GLU A 437 -25.08 33.41 -7.51
N THR A 438 -26.29 33.01 -7.10
CA THR A 438 -26.46 31.99 -6.05
C THR A 438 -26.19 30.62 -6.65
N LEU A 439 -25.09 30.00 -6.22
CA LEU A 439 -24.60 28.75 -6.75
C LEU A 439 -24.90 27.57 -5.81
N TYR A 440 -25.06 26.40 -6.41
CA TYR A 440 -25.38 25.15 -5.75
C TYR A 440 -24.36 24.08 -6.12
N GLN A 441 -23.89 23.34 -5.13
CA GLN A 441 -23.23 22.07 -5.33
C GLN A 441 -24.30 20.98 -5.50
N VAL A 442 -24.31 20.30 -6.65
CA VAL A 442 -25.34 19.32 -7.02
C VAL A 442 -24.68 17.97 -7.30
N ARG A 443 -25.21 16.89 -6.73
CA ARG A 443 -24.78 15.52 -7.05
C ARG A 443 -25.80 14.85 -7.96
N PHE A 444 -25.32 14.33 -9.10
CA PHE A 444 -26.15 13.63 -10.07
C PHE A 444 -26.00 12.11 -9.91
N THR A 445 -27.11 11.40 -9.73
CA THR A 445 -27.16 9.95 -9.62
C THR A 445 -27.62 9.34 -10.94
N LEU A 446 -26.92 8.30 -11.40
CA LEU A 446 -27.32 7.52 -12.59
C LEU A 446 -28.58 6.73 -12.24
N VAL A 447 -29.70 7.07 -12.88
CA VAL A 447 -30.99 6.38 -12.70
C VAL A 447 -31.25 5.35 -13.79
N GLY A 448 -30.52 5.40 -14.90
CA GLY A 448 -30.60 4.45 -16.00
C GLY A 448 -30.93 5.11 -17.33
N ALA A 449 -30.72 4.39 -18.44
CA ALA A 449 -30.90 4.93 -19.78
C ALA A 449 -32.33 5.44 -20.01
N ASN A 450 -32.49 6.72 -20.38
CA ASN A 450 -33.79 7.39 -20.56
C ASN A 450 -34.70 7.36 -19.30
N GLN A 451 -34.12 7.32 -18.11
CA GLN A 451 -34.86 7.35 -16.84
C GLN A 451 -34.65 8.64 -16.04
N GLY A 452 -33.84 9.57 -16.55
CA GLY A 452 -33.56 10.85 -15.89
C GLY A 452 -33.62 12.06 -16.82
N ASN A 453 -33.52 13.25 -16.26
CA ASN A 453 -33.63 14.52 -16.97
C ASN A 453 -32.28 15.21 -17.25
N TYR A 454 -31.14 14.56 -16.95
CA TYR A 454 -29.80 15.11 -17.17
C TYR A 454 -28.91 14.17 -17.98
N GLN A 455 -28.03 14.76 -18.80
CA GLN A 455 -26.99 14.08 -19.55
C GLN A 455 -25.61 14.65 -19.21
N LEU A 456 -24.55 13.87 -19.40
CA LEU A 456 -23.17 14.33 -19.23
C LEU A 456 -22.77 15.25 -20.39
N LEU A 457 -22.44 16.51 -20.11
CA LEU A 457 -21.97 17.49 -21.10
C LEU A 457 -20.44 17.47 -21.26
N SER A 458 -19.70 17.40 -20.16
CA SER A 458 -18.23 17.40 -20.18
C SER A 458 -17.64 16.54 -19.05
N ASN A 459 -16.52 15.89 -19.34
CA ASN A 459 -15.71 15.10 -18.42
C ASN A 459 -14.22 15.52 -18.42
N GLN A 460 -13.88 16.67 -19.02
CA GLN A 460 -12.50 17.16 -19.15
C GLN A 460 -12.06 18.07 -18.00
N ALA A 461 -13.01 18.62 -17.24
CA ALA A 461 -12.73 19.40 -16.03
C ALA A 461 -12.41 18.48 -14.83
N ILE A 462 -11.98 19.06 -13.70
CA ILE A 462 -11.81 18.37 -12.41
C ILE A 462 -13.11 17.69 -11.89
N GLY A 463 -14.26 17.95 -12.50
CA GLY A 463 -15.52 17.26 -12.23
C GLY A 463 -16.36 17.08 -13.48
N ARG A 464 -17.37 16.21 -13.40
CA ARG A 464 -18.34 15.98 -14.47
C ARG A 464 -19.34 17.13 -14.51
N ILE A 465 -19.56 17.69 -15.70
CA ILE A 465 -20.56 18.73 -15.94
C ILE A 465 -21.78 18.09 -16.60
N TYR A 466 -22.95 18.35 -16.04
CA TYR A 466 -24.23 17.78 -16.46
C TYR A 466 -25.14 18.87 -17.03
N GLY A 467 -25.95 18.50 -18.03
CA GLY A 467 -26.89 19.39 -18.70
C GLY A 467 -28.30 18.83 -18.66
N TYR A 468 -29.26 19.70 -18.39
CA TYR A 468 -30.67 19.34 -18.43
C TYR A 468 -31.14 19.05 -19.86
N VAL A 469 -31.93 17.99 -20.03
CA VAL A 469 -32.59 17.62 -21.29
C VAL A 469 -34.07 17.47 -21.00
N ALA A 470 -34.90 18.27 -21.68
CA ALA A 470 -36.34 18.25 -21.46
C ALA A 470 -36.95 16.89 -21.91
N PRO A 471 -37.90 16.32 -21.16
CA PRO A 471 -38.66 15.15 -21.57
C PRO A 471 -39.38 15.34 -22.90
N VAL A 472 -39.46 14.27 -23.70
CA VAL A 472 -40.28 14.23 -24.92
C VAL A 472 -41.52 13.38 -24.62
N ASN A 473 -42.72 13.96 -24.76
CA ASN A 473 -44.00 13.31 -24.43
C ASN A 473 -44.08 12.73 -23.00
N GLY A 474 -43.39 13.35 -22.04
CA GLY A 474 -43.34 12.88 -20.65
C GLY A 474 -42.34 11.75 -20.38
N ILE A 475 -41.57 11.33 -21.38
CA ILE A 475 -40.49 10.34 -21.23
C ILE A 475 -39.15 11.09 -21.06
N PRO A 476 -38.43 10.92 -19.94
CA PRO A 476 -37.11 11.51 -19.75
C PRO A 476 -36.13 11.06 -20.85
N GLN A 477 -35.21 11.94 -21.25
CA GLN A 477 -34.25 11.67 -22.34
C GLN A 477 -32.79 11.57 -21.85
N GLY A 478 -32.56 11.84 -20.56
CA GLY A 478 -31.26 11.71 -19.92
C GLY A 478 -31.16 10.43 -19.08
N ASP A 479 -29.99 10.28 -18.46
CA ASP A 479 -29.64 9.09 -17.68
C ASP A 479 -29.48 9.40 -16.18
N TYR A 480 -29.47 10.69 -15.82
CA TYR A 480 -29.12 11.18 -14.49
C TYR A 480 -30.20 12.07 -13.88
N GLU A 481 -30.25 12.09 -12.53
CA GLU A 481 -31.12 12.97 -11.73
C GLU A 481 -30.36 13.63 -10.56
N PRO A 482 -30.70 14.87 -10.14
CA PRO A 482 -30.06 15.59 -9.04
C PRO A 482 -30.61 15.15 -7.67
N VAL A 483 -30.63 13.83 -7.45
CA VAL A 483 -31.12 13.19 -6.22
C VAL A 483 -30.01 12.37 -5.57
N ILE A 484 -30.12 12.18 -4.25
CA ILE A 484 -29.31 11.27 -3.45
C ILE A 484 -30.20 10.30 -2.68
N ARG A 485 -29.68 9.09 -2.45
CA ARG A 485 -30.30 8.11 -1.56
C ARG A 485 -29.80 8.35 -0.13
N LEU A 486 -30.73 8.54 0.80
CA LEU A 486 -30.45 8.73 2.22
C LEU A 486 -30.22 7.38 2.89
N ILE A 487 -29.21 7.29 3.74
CA ILE A 487 -28.89 6.08 4.49
C ILE A 487 -29.39 6.24 5.93
N PRO A 488 -30.34 5.40 6.41
CA PRO A 488 -30.83 5.47 7.78
C PRO A 488 -29.84 4.81 8.76
N PRO A 489 -29.85 5.22 10.04
CA PRO A 489 -29.10 4.55 11.10
C PRO A 489 -29.77 3.22 11.48
N THR A 490 -28.98 2.15 11.62
CA THR A 490 -29.46 0.78 11.86
C THR A 490 -29.02 0.23 13.23
N LYS A 491 -29.68 -0.83 13.70
CA LYS A 491 -29.29 -1.57 14.92
C LYS A 491 -29.48 -3.06 14.74
N THR A 492 -28.43 -3.83 15.04
CA THR A 492 -28.43 -5.29 15.10
C THR A 492 -28.11 -5.74 16.52
N GLN A 493 -29.01 -6.49 17.15
CA GLN A 493 -28.80 -7.06 18.47
C GLN A 493 -29.10 -8.56 18.44
N MET A 494 -28.27 -9.36 19.09
CA MET A 494 -28.47 -10.81 19.22
C MET A 494 -28.05 -11.31 20.60
N VAL A 495 -28.91 -12.13 21.22
CA VAL A 495 -28.55 -12.97 22.36
C VAL A 495 -28.51 -14.40 21.84
N GLN A 496 -27.40 -15.09 22.06
CA GLN A 496 -27.20 -16.48 21.62
C GLN A 496 -26.73 -17.33 22.80
N MET A 497 -27.24 -18.54 22.90
CA MET A 497 -26.90 -19.51 23.93
C MET A 497 -26.65 -20.86 23.26
N GLN A 498 -25.49 -21.46 23.52
CA GLN A 498 -25.16 -22.82 23.05
C GLN A 498 -24.68 -23.68 24.20
N GLY A 499 -24.83 -24.99 24.05
CA GLY A 499 -24.27 -25.96 24.97
C GLY A 499 -23.93 -27.26 24.28
N GLY A 500 -22.99 -27.98 24.87
CA GLY A 500 -22.65 -29.33 24.47
C GLY A 500 -22.60 -30.25 25.67
N TYR A 501 -23.10 -31.48 25.49
CA TYR A 501 -23.07 -32.53 26.49
C TYR A 501 -22.52 -33.82 25.88
N GLN A 502 -21.50 -34.39 26.53
CA GLN A 502 -20.82 -35.61 26.14
C GLN A 502 -20.98 -36.65 27.26
N PRO A 503 -22.14 -37.33 27.36
CA PRO A 503 -22.41 -38.29 28.43
C PRO A 503 -21.44 -39.48 28.44
N THR A 504 -20.95 -39.85 27.26
CA THR A 504 -19.95 -40.90 27.02
C THR A 504 -18.96 -40.43 25.97
N GLU A 505 -17.80 -41.07 25.86
CA GLU A 505 -16.83 -40.76 24.79
C GLU A 505 -17.42 -40.90 23.37
N LYS A 506 -18.50 -41.67 23.21
CA LYS A 506 -19.13 -42.01 21.93
C LYS A 506 -20.38 -41.20 21.59
N THR A 507 -20.90 -40.38 22.51
CA THR A 507 -22.17 -39.66 22.32
C THR A 507 -21.98 -38.18 22.57
N GLN A 508 -22.43 -37.33 21.65
CA GLN A 508 -22.36 -35.88 21.78
C GLN A 508 -23.72 -35.28 21.42
N ILE A 509 -24.22 -34.39 22.27
CA ILE A 509 -25.42 -33.59 22.03
C ILE A 509 -24.99 -32.13 22.05
N LYS A 510 -25.41 -31.34 21.06
CA LYS A 510 -25.19 -29.91 21.00
C LYS A 510 -26.51 -29.21 20.73
N TRP A 511 -26.66 -28.02 21.27
CA TRP A 511 -27.76 -27.13 20.95
C TRP A 511 -27.24 -25.71 20.85
N ASP A 512 -27.91 -24.89 20.04
CA ASP A 512 -27.58 -23.50 19.78
C ASP A 512 -28.92 -22.77 19.56
N VAL A 513 -29.22 -21.73 20.34
CA VAL A 513 -30.46 -20.95 20.25
C VAL A 513 -30.11 -19.48 20.25
N GLY A 514 -30.72 -18.70 19.37
CA GLY A 514 -30.51 -17.26 19.30
C GLY A 514 -31.80 -16.47 19.09
N VAL A 515 -31.82 -15.26 19.64
CA VAL A 515 -32.88 -14.27 19.46
C VAL A 515 -32.25 -13.02 18.88
N SER A 516 -32.78 -12.52 17.76
CA SER A 516 -32.32 -11.32 17.08
C SER A 516 -33.34 -10.17 17.20
N ASN A 517 -32.84 -8.95 17.24
CA ASN A 517 -33.58 -7.71 17.06
C ASN A 517 -32.83 -6.85 16.04
N TYR A 518 -33.38 -6.72 14.83
CA TYR A 518 -32.81 -5.94 13.75
C TYR A 518 -33.74 -4.80 13.37
N ASP A 519 -33.26 -3.57 13.52
CA ASP A 519 -33.99 -2.34 13.27
C ASP A 519 -33.31 -1.63 12.09
N ALA A 520 -34.02 -1.56 10.97
CA ALA A 520 -33.49 -1.05 9.71
C ALA A 520 -33.51 0.49 9.64
N ASN A 521 -34.19 1.17 10.57
CA ASN A 521 -34.29 2.62 10.59
C ASN A 521 -34.62 3.17 11.99
N LEU A 522 -33.59 3.57 12.73
CA LEU A 522 -33.73 4.13 14.08
C LEU A 522 -34.42 5.50 14.15
N PHE A 523 -34.78 6.11 13.00
CA PHE A 523 -35.62 7.31 12.95
C PHE A 523 -37.13 7.00 12.89
N SER A 524 -37.55 5.81 12.44
CA SER A 524 -38.95 5.48 12.25
C SER A 524 -39.42 4.38 13.20
N GLU A 525 -40.71 4.43 13.55
CA GLU A 525 -41.39 3.33 14.25
C GLU A 525 -42.17 2.41 13.29
N ILE A 526 -42.34 2.84 12.04
CA ILE A 526 -43.13 2.13 11.03
C ILE A 526 -42.38 0.86 10.61
N GLY A 527 -42.96 -0.31 10.89
CA GLY A 527 -42.41 -1.62 10.52
C GLY A 527 -41.64 -2.35 11.64
N ASN A 528 -41.58 -1.79 12.85
CA ASN A 528 -40.82 -2.35 13.97
C ASN A 528 -41.34 -3.69 14.51
N GLU A 529 -42.59 -4.05 14.20
CA GLU A 529 -43.17 -5.35 14.53
C GLU A 529 -42.42 -6.52 13.87
N ASN A 530 -41.64 -6.25 12.81
CA ASN A 530 -40.87 -7.25 12.07
C ASN A 530 -39.39 -7.37 12.52
N ASN A 531 -38.98 -6.64 13.56
CA ASN A 531 -37.57 -6.56 13.96
C ASN A 531 -37.10 -7.80 14.73
N HIS A 532 -38.01 -8.52 15.40
CA HIS A 532 -37.68 -9.62 16.30
C HIS A 532 -37.79 -10.99 15.63
N GLY A 533 -36.82 -11.87 15.90
CA GLY A 533 -36.88 -13.25 15.45
C GLY A 533 -36.08 -14.23 16.31
N VAL A 534 -36.38 -15.52 16.17
CA VAL A 534 -35.75 -16.61 16.92
C VAL A 534 -35.20 -17.69 15.98
N ALA A 535 -34.07 -18.28 16.31
CA ALA A 535 -33.50 -19.45 15.64
C ALA A 535 -33.00 -20.49 16.65
N GLY A 536 -33.02 -21.76 16.28
CA GLY A 536 -32.55 -22.86 17.11
C GLY A 536 -31.98 -24.00 16.28
N ILE A 537 -30.96 -24.67 16.82
CA ILE A 537 -30.31 -25.86 16.26
C ILE A 537 -30.15 -26.87 17.39
N LEU A 538 -30.53 -28.12 17.14
CA LEU A 538 -30.26 -29.26 17.98
C LEU A 538 -29.52 -30.31 17.14
N GLU A 539 -28.39 -30.82 17.63
CA GLU A 539 -27.55 -31.83 16.97
C GLU A 539 -27.24 -32.95 17.96
N ALA A 540 -27.48 -34.19 17.57
CA ALA A 540 -27.14 -35.37 18.36
C ALA A 540 -26.34 -36.35 17.50
N SER A 541 -25.16 -36.72 17.98
CA SER A 541 -24.24 -37.64 17.32
C SER A 541 -23.92 -38.83 18.21
N HIS A 542 -23.88 -40.02 17.62
CA HIS A 542 -23.47 -41.26 18.30
C HIS A 542 -22.50 -42.05 17.43
N GLN A 543 -21.42 -42.55 18.03
CA GLN A 543 -20.39 -43.36 17.39
C GLN A 543 -20.47 -44.81 17.84
N PHE A 544 -20.46 -45.72 16.87
CA PHE A 544 -20.41 -47.16 17.05
C PHE A 544 -19.18 -47.74 16.36
N ASP A 545 -18.24 -48.28 17.13
CA ASP A 545 -17.03 -48.92 16.62
C ASP A 545 -17.11 -50.46 16.73
N LYS A 546 -16.77 -51.16 15.66
CA LYS A 546 -16.64 -52.63 15.60
C LYS A 546 -15.44 -53.04 14.76
N LYS A 547 -14.37 -53.51 15.42
CA LYS A 547 -13.08 -53.86 14.78
C LYS A 547 -12.54 -52.71 13.93
N ASN A 548 -12.48 -52.92 12.60
CA ASN A 548 -11.96 -51.99 11.61
C ASN A 548 -13.05 -51.07 11.02
N HIS A 549 -14.28 -51.15 11.53
CA HIS A 549 -15.42 -50.36 11.10
C HIS A 549 -15.83 -49.38 12.20
N ARG A 550 -15.98 -48.10 11.83
CA ARG A 550 -16.53 -47.05 12.67
C ARG A 550 -17.75 -46.48 11.97
N PHE A 551 -18.88 -46.47 12.66
CA PHE A 551 -20.11 -45.86 12.20
C PHE A 551 -20.40 -44.64 13.06
N GLN A 552 -20.75 -43.52 12.45
CA GLN A 552 -21.19 -42.32 13.15
C GLN A 552 -22.55 -41.92 12.59
N THR A 553 -23.56 -41.84 13.45
CA THR A 553 -24.89 -41.34 13.10
C THR A 553 -25.08 -39.98 13.72
N THR A 554 -25.56 -39.02 12.94
CA THR A 554 -25.88 -37.66 13.42
C THR A 554 -27.25 -37.24 12.92
N SER A 555 -28.06 -36.74 13.85
CA SER A 555 -29.34 -36.09 13.56
C SER A 555 -29.23 -34.63 13.94
N SER A 556 -29.62 -33.72 13.05
CA SER A 556 -29.68 -32.29 13.32
C SER A 556 -31.04 -31.73 12.91
N TRP A 557 -31.63 -30.92 13.77
CA TRP A 557 -32.84 -30.16 13.48
C TRP A 557 -32.55 -28.69 13.70
N GLN A 558 -32.79 -27.88 12.68
CA GLN A 558 -32.64 -26.44 12.70
C GLN A 558 -33.98 -25.79 12.38
N TRP A 559 -34.34 -24.76 13.14
CA TRP A 559 -35.52 -23.94 12.93
C TRP A 559 -35.14 -22.46 12.96
N VAL A 560 -35.65 -21.68 12.01
CA VAL A 560 -35.36 -20.24 11.89
C VAL A 560 -36.67 -19.53 11.60
N GLN A 561 -37.05 -18.60 12.47
CA GLN A 561 -38.23 -17.75 12.26
C GLN A 561 -37.98 -16.78 11.09
N GLN A 562 -39.02 -16.45 10.31
CA GLN A 562 -38.92 -15.56 9.14
C GLN A 562 -38.24 -14.20 9.41
N ASN A 563 -38.50 -13.64 10.59
CA ASN A 563 -37.96 -12.35 11.02
C ASN A 563 -36.60 -12.45 11.72
N PHE A 564 -36.03 -13.65 11.85
CA PHE A 564 -34.67 -13.80 12.37
C PHE A 564 -33.67 -13.20 11.39
N ARG A 565 -32.73 -12.40 11.92
CA ARG A 565 -31.68 -11.74 11.13
C ARG A 565 -30.31 -12.12 11.71
N PRO A 566 -29.55 -12.98 11.00
CA PRO A 566 -28.22 -13.35 11.45
C PRO A 566 -27.19 -12.25 11.14
N VAL A 567 -26.06 -12.23 11.85
CA VAL A 567 -24.99 -11.22 11.65
C VAL A 567 -24.21 -11.48 10.35
N GLU A 568 -23.80 -12.73 10.11
CA GLU A 568 -23.34 -13.22 8.79
C GLU A 568 -24.25 -14.38 8.34
N ARG A 569 -24.05 -14.91 7.12
CA ARG A 569 -24.82 -16.04 6.58
C ARG A 569 -24.85 -17.26 7.53
N LEU A 570 -26.03 -17.87 7.67
CA LEU A 570 -26.20 -19.15 8.39
C LEU A 570 -25.77 -20.37 7.58
N PHE A 571 -25.86 -20.28 6.25
CA PHE A 571 -25.65 -21.40 5.33
C PHE A 571 -24.46 -21.18 4.40
N SER A 572 -24.11 -22.21 3.63
CA SER A 572 -23.09 -22.11 2.57
C SER A 572 -23.51 -21.11 1.49
N ILE A 573 -22.53 -20.54 0.78
CA ILE A 573 -22.77 -19.53 -0.27
C ILE A 573 -23.66 -20.02 -1.42
N GLU A 574 -23.71 -21.34 -1.64
CA GLU A 574 -24.53 -21.99 -2.68
C GLU A 574 -25.83 -22.58 -2.11
N PHE A 575 -26.18 -22.35 -0.83
CA PHE A 575 -27.34 -23.00 -0.20
C PHE A 575 -28.66 -22.76 -0.94
N GLU A 576 -28.96 -21.51 -1.27
CA GLU A 576 -30.17 -21.13 -2.00
C GLU A 576 -30.25 -21.85 -3.35
N ARG A 577 -29.13 -21.90 -4.09
CA ARG A 577 -29.05 -22.61 -5.37
C ARG A 577 -29.19 -24.12 -5.19
N ASP A 578 -28.50 -24.71 -4.23
CA ASP A 578 -28.55 -26.15 -3.96
C ASP A 578 -29.98 -26.60 -3.59
N TRP A 579 -30.83 -25.70 -3.11
CA TRP A 579 -32.26 -25.93 -2.84
C TRP A 579 -33.20 -25.32 -3.88
N ASN A 580 -32.69 -24.64 -4.91
CA ASN A 580 -33.49 -23.91 -5.91
C ASN A 580 -34.51 -22.95 -5.28
N LEU A 581 -34.05 -22.08 -4.36
CA LEU A 581 -34.87 -21.07 -3.70
C LEU A 581 -34.89 -19.78 -4.54
N THR A 582 -36.08 -19.29 -4.88
CA THR A 582 -36.27 -18.06 -5.69
C THR A 582 -37.07 -16.99 -4.95
N GLN A 583 -38.13 -17.37 -4.23
CA GLN A 583 -38.92 -16.50 -3.35
C GLN A 583 -39.49 -17.33 -2.19
N VAL A 584 -38.88 -17.23 -1.00
CA VAL A 584 -39.30 -17.99 0.18
C VAL A 584 -39.97 -17.10 1.23
N GLN A 585 -41.04 -17.61 1.84
CA GLN A 585 -41.83 -16.93 2.87
C GLN A 585 -42.15 -17.92 4.01
N GLY A 586 -42.33 -17.39 5.22
CA GLY A 586 -42.59 -18.18 6.41
C GLY A 586 -41.34 -18.68 7.14
N ASN A 587 -41.57 -19.44 8.20
CA ASN A 587 -40.53 -19.99 9.05
C ASN A 587 -39.82 -21.16 8.37
N GLN A 588 -38.50 -21.23 8.51
CA GLN A 588 -37.66 -22.27 7.95
C GLN A 588 -37.47 -23.42 8.96
N SER A 589 -37.59 -24.67 8.50
CA SER A 589 -37.22 -25.88 9.24
C SER A 589 -36.32 -26.76 8.37
N LEU A 590 -35.14 -27.11 8.86
CA LEU A 590 -34.17 -27.99 8.21
C LEU A 590 -33.89 -29.19 9.11
N LEU A 591 -34.35 -30.37 8.70
CA LEU A 591 -34.02 -31.65 9.32
C LEU A 591 -32.90 -32.31 8.52
N GLN A 592 -31.86 -32.79 9.18
CA GLN A 592 -30.74 -33.51 8.59
C GLN A 592 -30.48 -34.79 9.37
N PHE A 593 -30.30 -35.89 8.64
CA PHE A 593 -29.89 -37.17 9.19
C PHE A 593 -28.77 -37.71 8.34
N PHE A 594 -27.60 -37.96 8.91
CA PHE A 594 -26.52 -38.60 8.18
C PHE A 594 -25.88 -39.77 8.93
N VAL A 595 -25.52 -40.79 8.16
CA VAL A 595 -24.79 -41.97 8.61
C VAL A 595 -23.48 -42.00 7.86
N GLU A 596 -22.40 -41.99 8.62
CA GLU A 596 -21.04 -42.14 8.14
C GLU A 596 -20.49 -43.50 8.53
N HIS A 597 -19.84 -44.19 7.58
CA HIS A 597 -19.13 -45.43 7.78
C HIS A 597 -17.67 -45.25 7.34
N GLN A 598 -16.76 -45.45 8.27
CA GLN A 598 -15.32 -45.50 8.06
C GLN A 598 -14.83 -46.93 8.21
N PHE A 599 -14.13 -47.44 7.21
CA PHE A 599 -13.42 -48.72 7.27
C PHE A 599 -11.92 -48.50 7.09
N LYS A 600 -11.12 -49.06 8.01
CA LYS A 600 -9.65 -48.98 7.96
C LYS A 600 -9.04 -50.36 8.24
N LYS A 601 -8.51 -51.02 7.21
CA LYS A 601 -7.94 -52.38 7.33
C LYS A 601 -6.48 -52.38 7.80
N ASP A 602 -5.72 -51.36 7.41
CA ASP A 602 -4.31 -51.11 7.75
C ASP A 602 -4.06 -49.60 7.79
N SER A 603 -3.08 -49.13 8.55
CA SER A 603 -2.92 -47.70 8.83
C SER A 603 -2.60 -46.82 7.60
N SER A 604 -2.14 -47.39 6.47
CA SER A 604 -1.62 -46.62 5.32
C SER A 604 -2.14 -46.99 3.90
N THR A 605 -2.75 -48.16 3.68
CA THR A 605 -3.00 -48.68 2.31
C THR A 605 -4.47 -48.75 1.89
N ASN A 606 -5.39 -49.07 2.80
CA ASN A 606 -6.80 -49.27 2.46
C ASN A 606 -7.73 -48.54 3.44
N PHE A 607 -8.44 -47.53 2.94
CA PHE A 607 -9.49 -46.85 3.69
C PHE A 607 -10.71 -46.61 2.81
N ILE A 608 -11.90 -46.69 3.40
CA ILE A 608 -13.17 -46.35 2.76
C ILE A 608 -13.95 -45.47 3.73
N LEU A 609 -14.51 -44.38 3.20
CA LEU A 609 -15.40 -43.46 3.88
C LEU A 609 -16.67 -43.34 3.03
N ASN A 610 -17.79 -43.81 3.59
CA ASN A 610 -19.10 -43.70 2.98
C ASN A 610 -19.95 -42.78 3.86
N ARG A 611 -20.69 -41.85 3.28
CA ARG A 611 -21.67 -41.04 4.01
C ARG A 611 -22.94 -40.93 3.19
N TYR A 612 -24.05 -41.28 3.81
CA TYR A 612 -25.39 -40.98 3.30
C TYR A 612 -26.01 -39.91 4.18
N GLU A 613 -26.59 -38.88 3.57
CA GLU A 613 -27.25 -37.77 4.25
C GLU A 613 -28.63 -37.54 3.62
N PHE A 614 -29.66 -37.59 4.45
CA PHE A 614 -31.02 -37.18 4.13
C PHE A 614 -31.26 -35.79 4.73
N GLN A 615 -31.83 -34.88 3.95
CA GLN A 615 -32.20 -33.55 4.38
C GLN A 615 -33.64 -33.25 3.96
N LYS A 616 -34.39 -32.60 4.84
CA LYS A 616 -35.72 -32.05 4.54
C LYS A 616 -35.75 -30.58 4.93
N LEU A 617 -36.09 -29.72 3.97
CA LEU A 617 -36.19 -28.27 4.15
C LEU A 617 -37.61 -27.82 3.86
N ASP A 618 -38.24 -27.18 4.83
CA ASP A 618 -39.57 -26.60 4.70
C ASP A 618 -39.51 -25.10 5.02
N PHE A 619 -40.20 -24.28 4.22
CA PHE A 619 -40.62 -22.92 4.55
C PHE A 619 -42.14 -22.93 4.65
N SER A 620 -42.68 -22.52 5.81
CA SER A 620 -44.06 -22.80 6.20
C SER A 620 -45.13 -22.33 5.20
N GLU A 621 -44.84 -21.34 4.35
CA GLU A 621 -45.82 -20.74 3.44
C GLU A 621 -45.54 -20.99 1.96
N SER A 622 -44.30 -21.34 1.58
CA SER A 622 -43.89 -21.22 0.18
C SER A 622 -43.09 -22.38 -0.39
N TYR A 623 -42.52 -23.29 0.42
CA TYR A 623 -41.55 -24.28 -0.08
C TYR A 623 -41.45 -25.54 0.79
N SER A 624 -41.36 -26.72 0.17
CA SER A 624 -40.99 -27.99 0.81
C SER A 624 -40.08 -28.78 -0.12
N GLY A 625 -38.93 -29.21 0.38
CA GLY A 625 -37.92 -29.93 -0.39
C GLY A 625 -37.30 -31.08 0.39
N GLN A 626 -36.96 -32.16 -0.33
CA GLN A 626 -36.21 -33.30 0.21
C GLN A 626 -34.96 -33.51 -0.63
N LYS A 627 -33.83 -33.73 0.03
CA LYS A 627 -32.52 -33.90 -0.60
C LYS A 627 -31.79 -35.10 -0.03
N HIS A 628 -31.28 -35.93 -0.93
CA HIS A 628 -30.45 -37.09 -0.62
C HIS A 628 -29.04 -36.80 -1.11
N ARG A 629 -28.03 -37.00 -0.25
CA ARG A 629 -26.62 -36.83 -0.60
C ARG A 629 -25.88 -38.12 -0.30
N PHE A 630 -25.04 -38.53 -1.25
CA PHE A 630 -24.19 -39.69 -1.15
C PHE A 630 -22.74 -39.26 -1.38
N PHE A 631 -21.88 -39.53 -0.40
CA PHE A 631 -20.45 -39.28 -0.48
C PHE A 631 -19.72 -40.61 -0.31
N LEU A 632 -18.79 -40.87 -1.20
CA LEU A 632 -17.95 -42.06 -1.22
C LEU A 632 -16.52 -41.61 -1.47
N GLN A 633 -15.60 -41.95 -0.58
CA GLN A 633 -14.18 -41.75 -0.77
C GLN A 633 -13.45 -43.01 -0.36
N GLY A 634 -12.52 -43.47 -1.18
CA GLY A 634 -11.73 -44.63 -0.81
C GLY A 634 -10.41 -44.72 -1.55
N LYS A 635 -9.49 -45.43 -0.91
CA LYS A 635 -8.23 -45.86 -1.50
C LYS A 635 -8.14 -47.37 -1.35
N GLN A 636 -7.98 -48.06 -2.48
CA GLN A 636 -7.80 -49.51 -2.53
C GLN A 636 -6.61 -49.82 -3.42
N ASN A 637 -5.52 -50.30 -2.83
CA ASN A 637 -4.23 -50.51 -3.51
C ASN A 637 -3.79 -49.24 -4.29
N ASN A 638 -3.77 -49.32 -5.63
CA ASN A 638 -3.38 -48.24 -6.53
C ASN A 638 -4.56 -47.37 -6.99
N PHE A 639 -5.79 -47.71 -6.61
CA PHE A 639 -6.98 -46.92 -6.94
C PHE A 639 -7.30 -45.93 -5.83
N THR A 640 -7.63 -44.72 -6.22
CA THR A 640 -8.28 -43.72 -5.36
C THR A 640 -9.54 -43.26 -6.07
N TYR A 641 -10.67 -43.28 -5.39
CA TYR A 641 -11.93 -42.82 -5.94
C TYR A 641 -12.63 -41.87 -4.97
N THR A 642 -13.31 -40.89 -5.54
CA THR A 642 -14.19 -39.96 -4.81
C THR A 642 -15.46 -39.77 -5.64
N SER A 643 -16.62 -39.90 -5.02
CA SER A 643 -17.92 -39.65 -5.62
C SER A 643 -18.76 -38.82 -4.64
N GLN A 644 -19.37 -37.76 -5.16
CA GLN A 644 -20.32 -36.92 -4.45
C GLN A 644 -21.54 -36.75 -5.33
N SER A 645 -22.67 -37.30 -4.91
CA SER A 645 -23.92 -37.19 -5.64
C SER A 645 -25.01 -36.63 -4.75
N SER A 646 -25.87 -35.78 -5.31
CA SER A 646 -27.03 -35.26 -4.61
C SER A 646 -28.24 -35.23 -5.53
N TRP A 647 -29.38 -35.60 -4.99
CA TRP A 647 -30.68 -35.52 -5.64
C TRP A 647 -31.64 -34.76 -4.74
N MET A 648 -32.25 -33.70 -5.26
CA MET A 648 -33.20 -32.85 -4.56
C MET A 648 -34.50 -32.78 -5.35
N LYS A 649 -35.63 -32.93 -4.66
CA LYS A 649 -36.96 -32.66 -5.20
C LYS A 649 -37.65 -31.66 -4.30
N SER A 650 -38.26 -30.64 -4.90
CA SER A 650 -38.98 -29.62 -4.16
C SER A 650 -40.28 -29.20 -4.83
N THR A 651 -41.18 -28.72 -3.99
CA THR A 651 -42.45 -28.11 -4.34
C THR A 651 -42.50 -26.72 -3.73
N GLY A 652 -42.63 -25.69 -4.56
CA GLY A 652 -42.78 -24.30 -4.14
C GLY A 652 -44.13 -23.71 -4.55
N SER A 653 -44.44 -22.50 -4.10
CA SER A 653 -45.64 -21.77 -4.50
C SER A 653 -45.60 -21.36 -5.98
N PHE A 654 -44.44 -20.93 -6.48
CA PHE A 654 -44.23 -20.51 -7.87
C PHE A 654 -43.86 -21.68 -8.81
N SER A 655 -42.98 -22.57 -8.38
CA SER A 655 -42.40 -23.63 -9.21
C SER A 655 -42.12 -24.91 -8.42
N ASN A 656 -42.08 -26.03 -9.14
CA ASN A 656 -41.56 -27.31 -8.65
C ASN A 656 -40.19 -27.55 -9.27
N ALA A 657 -39.24 -28.13 -8.52
CA ALA A 657 -37.91 -28.39 -9.04
C ALA A 657 -37.42 -29.82 -8.76
N ASN A 658 -36.71 -30.39 -9.73
CA ASN A 658 -35.92 -31.60 -9.60
C ASN A 658 -34.47 -31.26 -9.94
N PHE A 659 -33.56 -31.54 -9.01
CA PHE A 659 -32.16 -31.17 -9.12
C PHE A 659 -31.28 -32.38 -8.80
N LEU A 660 -30.61 -32.90 -9.83
CA LEU A 660 -29.60 -33.94 -9.74
C LEU A 660 -28.20 -33.35 -9.99
N ARG A 661 -27.24 -33.69 -9.13
CA ARG A 661 -25.83 -33.31 -9.28
C ARG A 661 -24.94 -34.50 -8.93
N SER A 662 -23.90 -34.74 -9.71
CA SER A 662 -22.93 -35.79 -9.41
C SER A 662 -21.52 -35.38 -9.84
N GLN A 663 -20.54 -35.60 -8.97
CA GLN A 663 -19.13 -35.34 -9.19
C GLN A 663 -18.34 -36.58 -8.80
N ASN A 664 -17.67 -37.17 -9.76
CA ASN A 664 -16.96 -38.44 -9.63
C ASN A 664 -15.53 -38.29 -10.14
N GLN A 665 -14.59 -38.90 -9.44
CA GLN A 665 -13.19 -38.91 -9.83
C GLN A 665 -12.61 -40.28 -9.48
N LEU A 666 -11.98 -40.90 -10.47
CA LEU A 666 -11.27 -42.16 -10.35
C LEU A 666 -9.81 -41.93 -10.75
N ARG A 667 -8.87 -42.29 -9.88
CA ARG A 667 -7.43 -42.19 -10.13
C ARG A 667 -6.78 -43.56 -9.94
N TYR A 668 -5.96 -43.96 -10.91
CA TYR A 668 -5.14 -45.16 -10.87
C TYR A 668 -3.67 -44.80 -10.88
N ARG A 669 -2.92 -45.25 -9.86
CA ARG A 669 -1.49 -44.94 -9.69
C ARG A 669 -0.60 -46.04 -10.26
N LEU A 670 0.28 -45.66 -11.16
CA LEU A 670 1.31 -46.48 -11.80
C LEU A 670 2.70 -46.02 -11.32
N GLN A 671 3.12 -46.48 -10.12
CA GLN A 671 4.35 -46.04 -9.45
C GLN A 671 4.42 -44.51 -9.21
N LYS A 672 5.18 -43.78 -10.05
CA LYS A 672 5.32 -42.32 -10.04
C LYS A 672 4.31 -41.63 -10.97
N ASN A 673 3.69 -42.38 -11.88
CA ASN A 673 2.69 -41.89 -12.82
C ASN A 673 1.27 -42.19 -12.31
N TRP A 674 0.27 -41.53 -12.86
CA TRP A 674 -1.13 -41.79 -12.58
C TRP A 674 -2.00 -41.43 -13.78
N VAL A 675 -3.14 -42.10 -13.88
CA VAL A 675 -4.22 -41.81 -14.81
C VAL A 675 -5.44 -41.43 -13.98
N GLN A 676 -6.16 -40.40 -14.39
CA GLN A 676 -7.34 -39.91 -13.70
C GLN A 676 -8.47 -39.65 -14.69
N LEU A 677 -9.66 -40.13 -14.35
CA LEU A 677 -10.91 -39.83 -15.04
C LEU A 677 -11.83 -39.07 -14.08
N GLY A 678 -12.25 -37.88 -14.47
CA GLY A 678 -13.32 -37.14 -13.80
C GLY A 678 -14.59 -37.13 -14.61
N TYR A 679 -15.74 -37.16 -13.94
CA TYR A 679 -17.06 -37.01 -14.52
C TYR A 679 -17.90 -36.12 -13.61
N GLN A 680 -18.45 -35.04 -14.18
CA GLN A 680 -19.39 -34.17 -13.48
C GLN A 680 -20.67 -34.03 -14.29
N MET A 681 -21.80 -33.93 -13.60
CA MET A 681 -23.05 -33.58 -14.24
C MET A 681 -23.96 -32.80 -13.30
N GLU A 682 -24.85 -32.04 -13.90
CA GLU A 682 -25.90 -31.31 -13.25
C GLU A 682 -27.15 -31.32 -14.12
N ASP A 683 -28.31 -31.53 -13.55
CA ASP A 683 -29.60 -31.43 -14.22
C ASP A 683 -30.57 -30.77 -13.25
N VAL A 684 -30.88 -29.49 -13.51
CA VAL A 684 -31.86 -28.67 -12.80
C VAL A 684 -33.04 -28.47 -13.72
N GLN A 685 -34.19 -29.01 -13.35
CA GLN A 685 -35.45 -28.81 -14.04
C GLN A 685 -36.41 -28.13 -13.09
N GLU A 686 -36.71 -26.88 -13.37
CA GLU A 686 -37.68 -26.08 -12.63
C GLU A 686 -38.87 -25.79 -13.54
N GLN A 687 -40.06 -26.17 -13.08
CA GLN A 687 -41.30 -26.07 -13.83
C GLN A 687 -42.25 -25.11 -13.11
N ASN A 688 -42.77 -24.12 -13.83
CA ASN A 688 -43.74 -23.18 -13.29
C ASN A 688 -45.08 -23.89 -13.01
N ASN A 689 -45.65 -23.66 -11.83
CA ASN A 689 -46.87 -24.36 -11.41
C ASN A 689 -48.11 -23.98 -12.24
N ALA A 690 -48.18 -22.73 -12.72
CA ALA A 690 -49.33 -22.23 -13.47
C ALA A 690 -49.27 -22.62 -14.95
N THR A 691 -48.10 -22.44 -15.59
CA THR A 691 -47.95 -22.70 -17.04
C THR A 691 -47.49 -24.11 -17.37
N GLN A 692 -46.97 -24.85 -16.39
CA GLN A 692 -46.31 -26.15 -16.57
C GLN A 692 -45.10 -26.10 -17.51
N ALA A 693 -44.61 -24.92 -17.88
CA ALA A 693 -43.42 -24.74 -18.70
C ALA A 693 -42.16 -24.73 -17.83
N LEU A 694 -41.04 -25.17 -18.41
CA LEU A 694 -39.74 -25.00 -17.77
C LEU A 694 -39.36 -23.51 -17.69
N THR A 695 -38.80 -23.11 -16.55
CA THR A 695 -38.34 -21.74 -16.32
C THR A 695 -36.95 -21.53 -16.92
N ALA A 696 -36.54 -20.27 -17.10
CA ALA A 696 -35.20 -19.92 -17.57
C ALA A 696 -34.06 -20.38 -16.63
N LEU A 697 -34.37 -20.77 -15.39
CA LEU A 697 -33.39 -21.32 -14.43
C LEU A 697 -33.09 -22.81 -14.67
N SER A 698 -33.89 -23.49 -15.50
CA SER A 698 -33.65 -24.87 -15.89
C SER A 698 -32.40 -24.98 -16.75
N GLN A 699 -31.45 -25.82 -16.33
CA GLN A 699 -30.18 -26.02 -17.00
C GLN A 699 -29.67 -27.45 -16.77
N ARG A 700 -28.91 -27.97 -17.74
CA ARG A 700 -28.26 -29.27 -17.60
C ARG A 700 -26.86 -29.23 -18.18
N PHE A 701 -25.89 -29.88 -17.54
CA PHE A 701 -24.58 -30.09 -18.14
C PHE A 701 -24.00 -31.47 -17.85
N HIS A 702 -23.10 -31.88 -18.74
CA HIS A 702 -22.24 -33.04 -18.58
C HIS A 702 -20.80 -32.64 -18.86
N GLU A 703 -19.87 -33.12 -18.04
CA GLU A 703 -18.45 -32.81 -18.12
C GLU A 703 -17.62 -34.08 -17.92
N VAL A 704 -16.69 -34.34 -18.84
CA VAL A 704 -15.74 -35.46 -18.77
C VAL A 704 -14.33 -34.89 -18.78
N SER A 705 -13.51 -35.27 -17.80
CA SER A 705 -12.18 -34.70 -17.62
C SER A 705 -11.09 -35.78 -17.48
N PRO A 706 -10.67 -36.45 -18.57
CA PRO A 706 -9.53 -37.35 -18.53
C PRO A 706 -8.22 -36.58 -18.35
N SER A 707 -7.32 -37.12 -17.53
CA SER A 707 -5.98 -36.56 -17.32
C SER A 707 -4.97 -37.64 -16.97
N VAL A 708 -3.71 -37.37 -17.29
CA VAL A 708 -2.57 -38.22 -16.96
C VAL A 708 -1.47 -37.36 -16.35
N GLY A 709 -0.72 -37.94 -15.43
CA GLY A 709 0.34 -37.19 -14.79
C GLY A 709 1.42 -38.03 -14.15
N ARG A 710 2.43 -37.33 -13.65
CA ARG A 710 3.58 -37.86 -12.93
C ARG A 710 3.84 -36.99 -11.72
N GLY A 711 3.98 -37.63 -10.55
CA GLY A 711 4.08 -36.94 -9.27
C GLY A 711 2.75 -36.42 -8.76
N ASP A 712 2.60 -36.31 -7.44
CA ASP A 712 1.44 -35.69 -6.77
C ASP A 712 1.89 -34.49 -5.92
N THR A 713 3.04 -34.61 -5.23
CA THR A 713 3.64 -33.60 -4.33
C THR A 713 5.18 -33.56 -4.42
N THR A 714 5.76 -34.15 -5.46
CA THR A 714 7.21 -34.21 -5.65
C THR A 714 7.79 -32.87 -6.16
N LYS A 715 9.09 -32.64 -5.95
CA LYS A 715 9.84 -31.49 -6.52
C LYS A 715 9.57 -31.32 -8.02
N VAL A 716 9.32 -32.41 -8.75
CA VAL A 716 8.96 -32.40 -10.17
C VAL A 716 7.60 -33.07 -10.35
N PHE A 717 6.68 -32.44 -11.09
CA PHE A 717 5.39 -33.04 -11.46
C PHE A 717 4.91 -32.54 -12.83
N VAL A 718 4.08 -33.35 -13.49
CA VAL A 718 3.39 -32.99 -14.75
C VAL A 718 1.97 -33.53 -14.69
N ASN A 719 1.00 -32.73 -15.10
CA ASN A 719 -0.40 -33.12 -15.24
C ASN A 719 -0.93 -32.53 -16.56
N VAL A 720 -1.36 -33.40 -17.46
CA VAL A 720 -1.93 -33.03 -18.76
C VAL A 720 -3.34 -33.61 -18.82
N GLY A 721 -4.30 -32.82 -19.26
CA GLY A 721 -5.66 -33.30 -19.40
C GLY A 721 -6.50 -32.47 -20.34
N MET A 722 -7.70 -32.99 -20.57
CA MET A 722 -8.73 -32.36 -21.37
C MET A 722 -10.01 -32.32 -20.53
N VAL A 723 -10.82 -31.28 -20.70
CA VAL A 723 -12.19 -31.19 -20.17
C VAL A 723 -13.10 -30.98 -21.36
N TRP A 724 -14.03 -31.90 -21.55
CA TRP A 724 -15.12 -31.75 -22.51
C TRP A 724 -16.40 -31.50 -21.73
N ARG A 725 -17.05 -30.37 -22.00
CA ARG A 725 -18.29 -29.98 -21.33
C ARG A 725 -19.35 -29.62 -22.34
N VAL A 726 -20.58 -29.94 -21.98
CA VAL A 726 -21.77 -29.76 -22.79
C VAL A 726 -22.83 -29.11 -21.90
N ASN A 727 -23.43 -28.00 -22.33
CA ASN A 727 -24.47 -27.32 -21.57
C ASN A 727 -25.78 -27.20 -22.37
N ASP A 728 -26.89 -27.54 -21.73
CA ASP A 728 -28.24 -27.36 -22.19
C ASP A 728 -28.92 -26.26 -21.34
N SER A 729 -29.72 -25.42 -21.99
CA SER A 729 -30.56 -24.41 -21.35
C SER A 729 -31.88 -24.28 -22.12
N ILE A 730 -32.81 -23.48 -21.63
CA ILE A 730 -34.14 -23.36 -22.23
C ILE A 730 -34.11 -22.62 -23.56
N ARG A 731 -34.60 -23.28 -24.61
CA ARG A 731 -34.96 -22.70 -25.91
C ARG A 731 -36.33 -23.23 -26.31
N ASN A 732 -37.24 -22.33 -26.69
CA ASN A 732 -38.62 -22.69 -27.03
C ASN A 732 -39.27 -23.59 -25.96
N GLN A 733 -39.09 -23.24 -24.68
CA GLN A 733 -39.61 -23.96 -23.50
C GLN A 733 -39.08 -25.39 -23.30
N ASN A 734 -38.06 -25.82 -24.05
CA ASN A 734 -37.41 -27.12 -23.91
C ASN A 734 -35.93 -26.98 -23.57
N LEU A 735 -35.39 -27.94 -22.81
CA LEU A 735 -33.94 -28.03 -22.59
C LEU A 735 -33.26 -28.48 -23.89
N GLN A 736 -32.48 -27.56 -24.47
CA GLN A 736 -31.73 -27.79 -25.70
C GLN A 736 -30.28 -27.37 -25.51
N ARG A 737 -29.39 -27.98 -26.29
CA ARG A 737 -27.97 -27.61 -26.33
C ARG A 737 -27.83 -26.12 -26.65
N VAL A 738 -27.13 -25.39 -25.78
CA VAL A 738 -26.82 -23.97 -26.01
C VAL A 738 -25.36 -23.76 -26.36
N ASN A 739 -24.46 -24.56 -25.76
CA ASN A 739 -23.05 -24.53 -26.09
C ASN A 739 -22.33 -25.84 -25.69
N GLN A 740 -21.12 -26.00 -26.20
CA GLN A 740 -20.17 -27.03 -25.79
C GLN A 740 -18.78 -26.41 -25.68
N SER A 741 -17.93 -26.94 -24.80
CA SER A 741 -16.57 -26.46 -24.65
C SER A 741 -15.54 -27.59 -24.58
N TYR A 742 -14.35 -27.27 -25.10
CA TYR A 742 -13.18 -28.12 -25.07
C TYR A 742 -12.05 -27.35 -24.40
N THR A 743 -11.59 -27.84 -23.27
CA THR A 743 -10.50 -27.25 -22.50
C THR A 743 -9.32 -28.20 -22.48
N TYR A 744 -8.13 -27.72 -22.81
CA TYR A 744 -6.88 -28.47 -22.74
C TYR A 744 -5.98 -27.79 -21.73
N PHE A 745 -5.42 -28.54 -20.79
CA PHE A 745 -4.58 -27.98 -19.75
C PHE A 745 -3.29 -28.76 -19.53
N LEU A 746 -2.25 -28.01 -19.16
CA LEU A 746 -0.96 -28.49 -18.69
C LEU A 746 -0.65 -27.79 -17.37
N LYS A 747 -0.39 -28.56 -16.32
CA LYS A 747 0.16 -28.10 -15.04
C LYS A 747 1.47 -28.82 -14.81
N SER A 748 2.58 -28.11 -14.87
CA SER A 748 3.90 -28.74 -14.74
C SER A 748 4.91 -27.95 -13.92
N ARG A 749 5.71 -28.70 -13.17
CA ARG A 749 6.99 -28.30 -12.62
C ARG A 749 8.00 -29.31 -13.13
N ILE A 750 8.64 -28.99 -14.24
CA ILE A 750 9.48 -29.89 -15.02
C ILE A 750 10.85 -30.04 -14.35
N LEU A 751 11.40 -28.94 -13.81
CA LEU A 751 12.69 -28.91 -13.11
C LEU A 751 12.54 -28.19 -11.78
N GLN A 752 13.13 -28.77 -10.73
CA GLN A 752 13.29 -28.15 -9.41
C GLN A 752 14.53 -28.72 -8.72
N LYS A 753 15.67 -28.09 -8.99
CA LYS A 753 16.97 -28.30 -8.34
C LYS A 753 17.37 -27.01 -7.60
N ASP A 754 18.42 -27.06 -6.79
CA ASP A 754 18.85 -25.91 -5.99
C ASP A 754 19.28 -24.70 -6.84
N GLN A 755 19.65 -24.94 -8.11
CA GLN A 755 20.12 -23.91 -9.06
C GLN A 755 19.20 -23.74 -10.28
N GLN A 756 18.17 -24.58 -10.43
CA GLN A 756 17.36 -24.65 -11.65
C GLN A 756 15.89 -24.88 -11.33
N GLN A 757 15.01 -24.05 -11.86
CA GLN A 757 13.57 -24.21 -11.74
C GLN A 757 12.90 -23.95 -13.08
N LEU A 758 11.97 -24.82 -13.46
CA LEU A 758 11.13 -24.66 -14.65
C LEU A 758 9.71 -25.12 -14.33
N SER A 759 8.76 -24.21 -14.42
CA SER A 759 7.33 -24.51 -14.33
C SER A 759 6.57 -23.92 -15.51
N TRP A 760 5.62 -24.68 -16.03
CA TRP A 760 4.79 -24.26 -17.14
C TRP A 760 3.34 -24.64 -16.91
N PHE A 761 2.49 -23.63 -16.99
CA PHE A 761 1.05 -23.71 -16.93
C PHE A 761 0.46 -23.30 -18.28
N VAL A 762 -0.48 -24.07 -18.81
CA VAL A 762 -1.25 -23.73 -20.01
C VAL A 762 -2.69 -24.16 -19.78
N HIS A 763 -3.62 -23.32 -20.21
CA HIS A 763 -5.04 -23.59 -20.19
C HIS A 763 -5.68 -22.93 -21.41
N TYR A 764 -5.97 -23.74 -22.42
CA TYR A 764 -6.60 -23.32 -23.66
C TYR A 764 -8.04 -23.84 -23.70
N ARG A 765 -9.01 -22.99 -24.03
CA ARG A 765 -10.42 -23.34 -24.05
C ARG A 765 -11.12 -22.78 -25.28
N ASP A 766 -11.88 -23.63 -25.95
CA ASP A 766 -12.80 -23.25 -27.03
C ASP A 766 -14.24 -23.44 -26.55
N LEU A 767 -15.06 -22.39 -26.67
CA LEU A 767 -16.50 -22.38 -26.43
C LEU A 767 -17.24 -22.24 -27.76
N LEU A 768 -18.12 -23.20 -28.07
CA LEU A 768 -18.89 -23.29 -29.30
C LEU A 768 -20.36 -23.14 -28.99
N PHE A 769 -21.03 -22.15 -29.59
CA PHE A 769 -22.47 -21.93 -29.43
C PHE A 769 -23.27 -22.79 -30.42
N ALA A 770 -24.43 -23.26 -29.98
CA ALA A 770 -25.28 -24.17 -30.77
C ALA A 770 -26.28 -23.46 -31.69
N ASP A 771 -26.36 -22.12 -31.64
CA ASP A 771 -27.23 -21.34 -32.54
C ASP A 771 -26.73 -21.23 -33.98
N GLY A 772 -25.45 -21.52 -34.23
CA GLY A 772 -24.81 -21.39 -35.54
C GLY A 772 -24.60 -19.95 -36.02
N ILE A 773 -24.99 -18.94 -35.23
CA ILE A 773 -24.89 -17.51 -35.54
C ILE A 773 -23.83 -16.85 -34.66
N THR A 774 -23.76 -17.23 -33.38
CA THR A 774 -22.79 -16.68 -32.44
C THR A 774 -21.41 -17.29 -32.74
N PRO A 775 -20.37 -16.46 -32.97
CA PRO A 775 -19.05 -16.98 -33.27
C PRO A 775 -18.49 -17.75 -32.06
N LYS A 776 -17.66 -18.76 -32.34
CA LYS A 776 -16.92 -19.46 -31.29
C LYS A 776 -16.10 -18.45 -30.47
N GLN A 777 -15.89 -18.73 -29.19
CA GLN A 777 -15.05 -17.93 -28.30
C GLN A 777 -13.90 -18.78 -27.76
N SER A 778 -12.67 -18.37 -28.04
CA SER A 778 -11.46 -19.04 -27.59
C SER A 778 -10.81 -18.22 -26.47
N SER A 779 -10.32 -18.88 -25.42
CA SER A 779 -9.50 -18.26 -24.37
C SER A 779 -8.21 -19.05 -24.10
N LEU A 780 -7.13 -18.32 -23.79
CA LEU A 780 -5.82 -18.89 -23.50
C LEU A 780 -5.23 -18.19 -22.28
N ASN A 781 -4.88 -18.99 -21.28
CA ASN A 781 -4.06 -18.57 -20.15
C ASN A 781 -2.81 -19.43 -20.13
N SER A 782 -1.64 -18.81 -20.01
CA SER A 782 -0.38 -19.54 -19.87
C SER A 782 0.59 -18.80 -18.96
N ARG A 783 1.44 -19.56 -18.25
CA ARG A 783 2.49 -19.02 -17.40
C ARG A 783 3.70 -19.94 -17.40
N LEU A 784 4.82 -19.44 -17.89
CA LEU A 784 6.13 -20.06 -17.90
C LEU A 784 7.01 -19.32 -16.90
N LEU A 785 7.64 -20.04 -15.98
CA LEU A 785 8.67 -19.52 -15.08
C LEU A 785 9.91 -20.38 -15.23
N TYR A 786 11.02 -19.75 -15.59
CA TYR A 786 12.32 -20.38 -15.76
C TYR A 786 13.39 -19.62 -14.97
N GLN A 787 14.18 -20.35 -14.19
CA GLN A 787 15.30 -19.80 -13.46
C GLN A 787 16.47 -20.78 -13.55
N ASP A 788 17.67 -20.27 -13.88
CA ASP A 788 18.88 -21.09 -14.00
C ASP A 788 20.12 -20.32 -13.54
N GLN A 789 21.12 -21.05 -13.04
CA GLN A 789 22.43 -20.55 -12.65
C GLN A 789 23.52 -21.38 -13.34
N TYR A 790 23.96 -20.94 -14.53
CA TYR A 790 24.97 -21.67 -15.30
C TYR A 790 26.40 -21.43 -14.78
N PHE A 791 27.25 -22.44 -14.98
CA PHE A 791 28.69 -22.42 -14.68
C PHE A 791 29.01 -21.95 -13.25
N GLY A 792 28.15 -22.30 -12.29
CA GLY A 792 28.23 -21.87 -10.90
C GLY A 792 28.06 -20.36 -10.76
N GLN A 793 26.89 -19.82 -11.09
CA GLN A 793 26.53 -18.40 -10.94
C GLN A 793 27.30 -17.42 -11.85
N LEU A 794 28.04 -17.92 -12.85
CA LEU A 794 28.67 -17.07 -13.87
C LEU A 794 27.60 -16.36 -14.70
N LEU A 795 26.56 -17.10 -15.08
CA LEU A 795 25.40 -16.58 -15.79
C LEU A 795 24.16 -16.96 -14.99
N GLN A 796 23.40 -15.98 -14.54
CA GLN A 796 22.13 -16.18 -13.85
C GLN A 796 21.04 -15.71 -14.79
N ASN A 797 20.07 -16.58 -15.06
CA ASN A 797 18.93 -16.26 -15.89
C ASN A 797 17.62 -16.40 -15.11
N THR A 798 16.69 -15.49 -15.32
CA THR A 798 15.33 -15.57 -14.80
C THR A 798 14.37 -15.05 -15.86
N THR A 799 13.58 -15.95 -16.41
CA THR A 799 12.58 -15.69 -17.44
C THR A 799 11.19 -15.96 -16.88
N SER A 800 10.26 -15.05 -17.10
CA SER A 800 8.84 -15.32 -16.93
C SER A 800 8.06 -14.85 -18.15
N PHE A 801 7.18 -15.70 -18.65
CA PHE A 801 6.25 -15.36 -19.71
C PHE A 801 4.84 -15.74 -19.29
N GLU A 802 3.90 -14.80 -19.35
CA GLU A 802 2.51 -15.01 -19.00
C GLU A 802 1.62 -14.41 -20.09
N ASN A 803 0.62 -15.18 -20.50
CA ASN A 803 -0.45 -14.71 -21.37
C ASN A 803 -1.77 -14.92 -20.64
N THR A 804 -2.61 -13.88 -20.59
CA THR A 804 -3.94 -13.95 -20.02
C THR A 804 -4.93 -13.17 -20.88
N SER A 805 -6.19 -13.56 -20.78
CA SER A 805 -7.31 -12.74 -21.25
C SER A 805 -7.92 -12.03 -20.04
N GLY A 806 -8.25 -10.75 -20.18
CA GLY A 806 -8.72 -9.92 -19.07
C GLY A 806 -9.44 -8.69 -19.57
N THR A 807 -9.50 -7.67 -18.74
CA THR A 807 -10.02 -6.35 -19.12
C THR A 807 -9.08 -5.25 -18.62
N ILE A 808 -9.20 -4.08 -19.21
CA ILE A 808 -8.58 -2.85 -18.69
C ILE A 808 -9.69 -1.87 -18.33
N ALA A 809 -9.63 -1.32 -17.12
CA ALA A 809 -10.50 -0.21 -16.74
C ALA A 809 -10.09 1.03 -17.53
N GLN A 810 -11.05 1.73 -18.12
CA GLN A 810 -10.80 3.08 -18.59
C GLN A 810 -10.67 3.99 -17.36
N GLN A 811 -9.44 4.41 -17.04
CA GLN A 811 -9.17 5.11 -15.78
C GLN A 811 -9.73 6.53 -15.82
N GLU A 812 -10.57 6.86 -14.85
CA GLU A 812 -11.00 8.22 -14.56
C GLU A 812 -10.20 8.77 -13.39
N PHE A 813 -9.86 10.06 -13.42
CA PHE A 813 -9.17 10.73 -12.31
C PHE A 813 -9.57 12.20 -12.24
N THR A 814 -9.31 12.79 -11.07
CA THR A 814 -9.44 14.22 -10.80
C THR A 814 -8.27 14.69 -9.94
N TYR A 815 -8.13 16.00 -9.75
CA TYR A 815 -7.18 16.60 -8.83
C TYR A 815 -7.92 17.26 -7.67
N VAL A 816 -7.39 17.08 -6.47
CA VAL A 816 -7.92 17.69 -5.25
C VAL A 816 -6.83 18.56 -4.64
N GLN A 817 -7.19 19.79 -4.29
CA GLN A 817 -6.29 20.72 -3.63
C GLN A 817 -5.99 20.23 -2.20
N VAL A 818 -4.73 20.30 -1.80
CA VAL A 818 -4.22 19.96 -0.47
C VAL A 818 -3.31 21.07 0.03
N GLU A 819 -3.01 21.04 1.32
CA GLU A 819 -2.05 21.98 1.90
C GLU A 819 -0.67 21.88 1.21
N PRO A 820 0.02 23.02 0.96
CA PRO A 820 1.33 23.03 0.31
C PRO A 820 2.35 22.08 0.96
N GLY A 821 3.01 21.26 0.15
CA GLY A 821 3.98 20.27 0.60
C GLY A 821 3.39 18.89 0.94
N LEU A 822 2.07 18.70 0.89
CA LEU A 822 1.41 17.39 0.92
C LEU A 822 0.99 16.89 -0.48
N GLY A 823 0.98 17.79 -1.48
CA GLY A 823 0.64 17.46 -2.86
C GLY A 823 1.83 16.97 -3.66
N VAL A 824 1.57 16.67 -4.93
CA VAL A 824 2.56 16.30 -5.95
C VAL A 824 2.38 17.11 -7.23
N TYR A 825 1.18 17.67 -7.44
CA TYR A 825 0.81 18.39 -8.64
C TYR A 825 0.62 19.88 -8.36
N MET A 826 0.80 20.69 -9.39
CA MET A 826 0.43 22.10 -9.45
C MET A 826 -0.48 22.34 -10.66
N TRP A 827 -1.34 23.35 -10.58
CA TRP A 827 -2.20 23.78 -11.69
C TRP A 827 -1.59 25.01 -12.38
N ILE A 828 -1.59 25.00 -13.71
CA ILE A 828 -1.18 26.13 -14.55
C ILE A 828 -2.27 26.32 -15.60
N ASP A 829 -3.03 27.41 -15.52
CA ASP A 829 -4.05 27.77 -16.52
C ASP A 829 -3.36 28.15 -17.85
N TYR A 830 -3.34 27.21 -18.79
CA TYR A 830 -2.66 27.40 -20.07
C TYR A 830 -3.53 28.14 -21.09
N ASN A 831 -4.87 28.09 -20.95
CA ASN A 831 -5.81 28.66 -21.91
C ASN A 831 -6.49 29.96 -21.43
N GLY A 832 -6.32 30.33 -20.16
CA GLY A 832 -6.84 31.54 -19.54
C GLY A 832 -8.35 31.54 -19.29
N ASN A 833 -9.00 30.37 -19.25
CA ASN A 833 -10.45 30.26 -19.10
C ASN A 833 -10.91 30.17 -17.63
N GLY A 834 -9.99 30.06 -16.66
CA GLY A 834 -10.31 29.97 -15.23
C GLY A 834 -11.02 28.68 -14.81
N ILE A 835 -11.08 27.66 -15.67
CA ILE A 835 -11.64 26.34 -15.39
C ILE A 835 -10.48 25.37 -15.23
N GLN A 836 -10.42 24.65 -14.10
CA GLN A 836 -9.40 23.63 -13.91
C GLN A 836 -9.68 22.41 -14.80
N GLU A 837 -8.87 22.25 -15.85
CA GLU A 837 -8.96 21.13 -16.78
C GLU A 837 -7.88 20.07 -16.48
N LEU A 838 -8.18 18.79 -16.69
CA LEU A 838 -7.32 17.68 -16.27
C LEU A 838 -5.91 17.71 -16.89
N GLN A 839 -5.76 18.35 -18.06
CA GLN A 839 -4.50 18.49 -18.79
C GLN A 839 -3.60 19.62 -18.28
N GLU A 840 -4.11 20.52 -17.44
CA GLU A 840 -3.41 21.71 -16.93
C GLU A 840 -2.62 21.46 -15.64
N PHE A 841 -2.68 20.23 -15.14
CA PHE A 841 -1.95 19.80 -13.96
C PHE A 841 -0.60 19.19 -14.34
N GLU A 842 0.45 19.72 -13.71
CA GLU A 842 1.83 19.29 -13.89
C GLU A 842 2.43 18.80 -12.57
N VAL A 843 3.42 17.92 -12.64
CA VAL A 843 4.16 17.48 -11.45
C VAL A 843 5.00 18.65 -10.95
N ALA A 844 4.77 19.05 -9.69
CA ALA A 844 5.47 20.17 -9.08
C ALA A 844 6.96 19.81 -8.84
N PRO A 845 7.92 20.58 -9.39
CA PRO A 845 9.35 20.32 -9.21
C PRO A 845 9.84 20.78 -7.82
N PHE A 846 9.13 21.72 -7.20
CA PHE A 846 9.41 22.22 -5.86
C PHE A 846 8.25 21.94 -4.90
N PRO A 847 8.54 21.52 -3.64
CA PRO A 847 7.51 21.22 -2.65
C PRO A 847 6.50 22.35 -2.35
N ASP A 848 6.92 23.62 -2.46
CA ASP A 848 6.06 24.78 -2.19
C ASP A 848 4.98 24.99 -3.26
N GLN A 849 5.13 24.39 -4.44
CA GLN A 849 4.15 24.47 -5.54
C GLN A 849 3.22 23.25 -5.56
N ALA A 850 3.52 22.19 -4.80
CA ALA A 850 2.83 20.92 -4.82
C ALA A 850 1.52 20.98 -3.99
N ASN A 851 0.52 21.64 -4.55
CA ASN A 851 -0.74 21.97 -3.89
C ASN A 851 -1.89 21.03 -4.26
N TYR A 852 -1.68 20.03 -5.12
CA TYR A 852 -2.71 19.12 -5.59
C TYR A 852 -2.29 17.66 -5.51
N VAL A 853 -3.24 16.77 -5.29
CA VAL A 853 -3.09 15.32 -5.43
C VAL A 853 -4.04 14.80 -6.50
N ARG A 854 -3.55 13.91 -7.35
CA ARG A 854 -4.41 13.16 -8.28
C ARG A 854 -5.15 12.07 -7.53
N ILE A 855 -6.45 11.91 -7.76
CA ILE A 855 -7.30 10.85 -7.18
C ILE A 855 -8.02 10.15 -8.33
N PHE A 856 -7.95 8.81 -8.38
CA PHE A 856 -8.69 8.02 -9.37
C PHE A 856 -10.17 7.88 -8.95
N LEU A 857 -11.07 8.05 -9.91
CA LEU A 857 -12.51 7.93 -9.71
C LEU A 857 -12.98 6.51 -10.05
N PRO A 858 -14.01 5.98 -9.36
CA PRO A 858 -14.54 4.66 -9.66
C PRO A 858 -15.18 4.63 -11.04
N ASN A 859 -14.86 3.59 -11.85
CA ASN A 859 -15.49 3.37 -13.15
C ASN A 859 -15.98 1.91 -13.29
N ARG A 860 -17.00 1.69 -14.14
CA ARG A 860 -17.50 0.38 -14.59
C ARG A 860 -17.13 0.05 -16.04
N ASN A 861 -16.48 0.96 -16.76
CA ASN A 861 -16.14 0.75 -18.17
C ASN A 861 -14.85 -0.06 -18.28
N PHE A 862 -15.02 -1.36 -18.52
CA PHE A 862 -13.93 -2.32 -18.73
C PHE A 862 -13.90 -2.74 -20.19
N VAL A 863 -12.73 -2.55 -20.84
CA VAL A 863 -12.52 -2.96 -22.22
C VAL A 863 -11.84 -4.33 -22.24
N PRO A 864 -12.35 -5.34 -22.97
CA PRO A 864 -11.72 -6.66 -23.08
C PRO A 864 -10.33 -6.59 -23.71
N THR A 865 -9.35 -7.21 -23.06
CA THR A 865 -7.95 -7.21 -23.54
C THR A 865 -7.31 -8.60 -23.47
N GLN A 866 -6.32 -8.81 -24.32
CA GLN A 866 -5.31 -9.84 -24.14
C GLN A 866 -4.05 -9.21 -23.57
N VAL A 867 -3.55 -9.80 -22.48
CA VAL A 867 -2.37 -9.33 -21.77
C VAL A 867 -1.22 -10.30 -22.00
N ASN A 868 -0.07 -9.78 -22.45
CA ASN A 868 1.18 -10.50 -22.55
C ASN A 868 2.19 -9.87 -21.60
N ARG A 869 2.71 -10.65 -20.67
CA ARG A 869 3.76 -10.26 -19.73
C ARG A 869 5.00 -11.08 -20.01
N PHE A 870 6.08 -10.43 -20.40
CA PHE A 870 7.39 -11.02 -20.55
C PHE A 870 8.37 -10.30 -19.64
N SER A 871 9.11 -11.04 -18.83
CA SER A 871 10.21 -10.51 -18.03
C SER A 871 11.43 -11.41 -18.17
N GLU A 872 12.58 -10.81 -18.46
CA GLU A 872 13.87 -11.49 -18.55
C GLU A 872 14.89 -10.71 -17.73
N SER A 873 15.63 -11.42 -16.87
CA SER A 873 16.76 -10.88 -16.11
C SER A 873 17.98 -11.75 -16.30
N LEU A 874 19.00 -11.20 -16.98
CA LEU A 874 20.26 -11.85 -17.26
C LEU A 874 21.41 -11.15 -16.55
N ASN A 875 22.12 -11.88 -15.67
CA ASN A 875 23.29 -11.38 -14.97
C ASN A 875 24.53 -12.19 -15.34
N PHE A 876 25.53 -11.53 -15.93
CA PHE A 876 26.84 -12.11 -16.22
C PHE A 876 27.88 -11.64 -15.20
N ASN A 877 28.36 -12.56 -14.37
CA ASN A 877 29.30 -12.34 -13.27
C ASN A 877 30.58 -13.19 -13.38
N PRO A 878 31.60 -12.72 -14.13
CA PRO A 878 32.87 -13.42 -14.29
C PRO A 878 33.85 -13.28 -13.11
N GLN A 879 33.39 -12.83 -11.94
CA GLN A 879 34.26 -12.62 -10.77
C GLN A 879 35.04 -13.85 -10.31
N LYS A 880 34.56 -15.07 -10.61
CA LYS A 880 35.28 -16.32 -10.34
C LYS A 880 36.63 -16.42 -11.06
N TRP A 881 36.84 -15.63 -12.11
CA TRP A 881 38.08 -15.62 -12.89
C TRP A 881 39.07 -14.53 -12.46
N LYS A 882 38.80 -13.84 -11.35
CA LYS A 882 39.64 -12.74 -10.83
C LYS A 882 41.11 -13.14 -10.63
N ASP A 883 41.35 -14.38 -10.21
CA ASP A 883 42.70 -14.90 -9.93
C ASP A 883 43.34 -15.60 -11.15
N LYS A 884 42.63 -15.71 -12.27
CA LYS A 884 43.16 -16.29 -13.51
C LYS A 884 43.98 -15.26 -14.28
N LYS A 885 45.09 -15.69 -14.89
CA LYS A 885 45.94 -14.85 -15.75
C LYS A 885 45.43 -14.88 -17.21
N GLY A 886 45.85 -13.92 -18.03
CA GLY A 886 45.49 -13.83 -19.46
C GLY A 886 44.07 -13.30 -19.70
N VAL A 887 43.42 -13.77 -20.76
CA VAL A 887 42.10 -13.29 -21.23
C VAL A 887 41.01 -13.40 -20.15
N LEU A 888 40.96 -14.51 -19.41
CA LEU A 888 39.97 -14.72 -18.33
C LEU A 888 40.12 -13.70 -17.19
N GLY A 889 41.35 -13.30 -16.86
CA GLY A 889 41.62 -12.25 -15.90
C GLY A 889 41.12 -10.87 -16.36
N THR A 890 41.19 -10.58 -17.67
CA THR A 890 40.61 -9.36 -18.24
C THR A 890 39.08 -9.40 -18.23
N ILE A 891 38.47 -10.52 -18.62
CA ILE A 891 37.00 -10.69 -18.61
C ILE A 891 36.44 -10.57 -17.19
N SER A 892 37.18 -11.03 -16.16
CA SER A 892 36.77 -10.91 -14.75
C SER A 892 36.54 -9.48 -14.25
N LYS A 893 37.04 -8.47 -14.99
CA LYS A 893 36.83 -7.05 -14.69
C LYS A 893 35.47 -6.56 -15.18
N PHE A 894 34.83 -7.25 -16.12
CA PHE A 894 33.52 -6.89 -16.63
C PHE A 894 32.41 -7.51 -15.78
N TYR A 895 31.27 -6.85 -15.73
CA TYR A 895 30.03 -7.39 -15.18
C TYR A 895 28.89 -6.82 -16.02
N ASN A 896 27.91 -7.63 -16.40
CA ASN A 896 26.76 -7.15 -17.15
C ASN A 896 25.46 -7.56 -16.48
N GLN A 897 24.52 -6.62 -16.44
CA GLN A 897 23.16 -6.84 -15.97
C GLN A 897 22.20 -6.35 -17.05
N THR A 898 21.34 -7.25 -17.51
CA THR A 898 20.29 -6.94 -18.48
C THR A 898 18.94 -7.27 -17.85
N SER A 899 18.00 -6.34 -17.92
CA SER A 899 16.61 -6.55 -17.54
C SER A 899 15.69 -6.08 -18.66
N LEU A 900 14.71 -6.90 -19.02
CA LEU A 900 13.67 -6.59 -19.98
C LEU A 900 12.33 -6.94 -19.34
N LEU A 901 11.42 -5.97 -19.28
CA LEU A 901 10.04 -6.15 -18.87
C LEU A 901 9.15 -5.63 -19.98
N VAL A 902 8.18 -6.43 -20.40
CA VAL A 902 7.15 -6.04 -21.37
C VAL A 902 5.80 -6.52 -20.86
N GLU A 903 4.92 -5.60 -20.51
CA GLU A 903 3.50 -5.86 -20.32
C GLU A 903 2.74 -5.16 -21.44
N ARG A 904 2.07 -5.93 -22.28
CA ARG A 904 1.31 -5.43 -23.42
C ARG A 904 -0.15 -5.83 -23.29
N ARG A 905 -1.06 -4.85 -23.38
CA ARG A 905 -2.52 -5.03 -23.31
C ARG A 905 -3.13 -4.61 -24.63
N VAL A 906 -3.66 -5.57 -25.37
CA VAL A 906 -4.23 -5.37 -26.71
C VAL A 906 -5.73 -5.61 -26.65
N LEU A 907 -6.53 -4.81 -27.35
CA LEU A 907 -7.96 -5.04 -27.53
C LEU A 907 -8.18 -6.46 -28.06
N ARG A 908 -9.11 -7.18 -27.43
CA ARG A 908 -9.43 -8.53 -27.85
C ARG A 908 -10.41 -8.49 -29.02
N ASP A 909 -9.92 -8.82 -30.22
CA ASP A 909 -10.73 -8.96 -31.43
C ASP A 909 -10.92 -10.45 -31.82
N GLY A 910 -12.11 -10.98 -31.53
CA GLY A 910 -12.48 -12.36 -31.83
C GLY A 910 -11.61 -13.41 -31.13
N ASN A 911 -11.10 -14.38 -31.91
CA ASN A 911 -10.35 -15.55 -31.44
C ASN A 911 -8.85 -15.52 -31.77
N ARG A 912 -8.33 -14.37 -32.21
CA ARG A 912 -6.91 -14.24 -32.53
C ARG A 912 -6.13 -14.02 -31.25
N PHE A 913 -5.20 -14.93 -30.95
CA PHE A 913 -4.26 -14.74 -29.84
C PHE A 913 -2.99 -14.07 -30.35
N ASP A 914 -2.75 -12.84 -29.93
CA ASP A 914 -1.43 -12.25 -30.09
C ASP A 914 -0.55 -12.70 -28.92
N LEU A 915 0.37 -13.61 -29.20
CA LEU A 915 1.32 -14.14 -28.20
C LEU A 915 2.68 -13.48 -28.29
N ASN A 916 2.88 -12.53 -29.21
CA ASN A 916 4.15 -11.85 -29.37
C ASN A 916 4.19 -10.63 -28.42
N PRO A 917 4.96 -10.69 -27.32
CA PRO A 917 5.10 -9.54 -26.43
C PRO A 917 5.82 -8.37 -27.12
N PHE A 918 6.50 -8.58 -28.24
CA PHE A 918 7.35 -7.59 -28.93
C PHE A 918 6.75 -7.03 -30.23
N ALA A 919 5.48 -7.30 -30.53
CA ALA A 919 4.84 -6.72 -31.72
C ALA A 919 4.76 -5.19 -31.61
N SER A 920 5.08 -4.48 -32.71
CA SER A 920 5.06 -3.02 -32.80
C SER A 920 3.92 -2.51 -33.68
N GLY A 921 3.34 -1.35 -33.35
CA GLY A 921 2.41 -0.61 -34.23
C GLY A 921 1.01 -1.23 -34.38
N ASP A 922 0.43 -1.74 -33.28
CA ASP A 922 -0.92 -2.30 -33.30
C ASP A 922 -1.94 -1.21 -32.94
N ASP A 923 -2.85 -0.89 -33.86
CA ASP A 923 -3.95 0.07 -33.63
C ASP A 923 -4.84 -0.35 -32.45
N ASN A 924 -4.80 -1.63 -32.09
CA ASN A 924 -5.53 -2.21 -30.96
C ASN A 924 -4.77 -2.14 -29.62
N LEU A 925 -3.59 -1.52 -29.56
CA LEU A 925 -2.83 -1.42 -28.32
C LEU A 925 -3.52 -0.47 -27.34
N LEU A 926 -4.03 -1.00 -26.23
CA LEU A 926 -4.71 -0.20 -25.21
C LEU A 926 -3.79 0.18 -24.05
N GLY A 927 -2.74 -0.61 -23.79
CA GLY A 927 -1.75 -0.29 -22.77
C GLY A 927 -0.42 -1.01 -23.00
N LEU A 928 0.67 -0.37 -22.61
CA LEU A 928 2.04 -0.88 -22.77
C LEU A 928 2.90 -0.45 -21.58
N GLN A 929 3.66 -1.37 -21.02
CA GLN A 929 4.77 -1.08 -20.13
C GLN A 929 5.98 -1.86 -20.63
N PHE A 930 6.85 -1.19 -21.37
CA PHE A 930 8.11 -1.71 -21.88
C PHE A 930 9.26 -1.06 -21.11
N ASN A 931 10.16 -1.86 -20.55
CA ASN A 931 11.36 -1.39 -19.87
C ASN A 931 12.52 -2.32 -20.21
N PHE A 932 13.40 -1.86 -21.08
CA PHE A 932 14.68 -2.49 -21.35
C PHE A 932 15.80 -1.69 -20.68
N ARG A 933 16.67 -2.37 -19.94
CA ARG A 933 17.84 -1.78 -19.32
C ARG A 933 19.02 -2.74 -19.39
N ASN A 934 20.12 -2.29 -19.99
CA ASN A 934 21.39 -2.99 -19.98
C ASN A 934 22.44 -2.12 -19.30
N SER A 935 23.17 -2.68 -18.32
CA SER A 935 24.24 -2.01 -17.60
C SER A 935 25.51 -2.85 -17.68
N LEU A 936 26.50 -2.34 -18.41
CA LEU A 936 27.83 -2.92 -18.54
C LEU A 936 28.81 -2.18 -17.63
N PHE A 937 29.44 -2.92 -16.74
CA PHE A 937 30.39 -2.40 -15.77
C PHE A 937 31.79 -2.91 -16.10
N PHE A 938 32.78 -2.03 -16.01
CA PHE A 938 34.20 -2.37 -15.96
C PHE A 938 34.75 -1.98 -14.59
N ASN A 939 35.45 -2.89 -13.93
CA ASN A 939 35.93 -2.75 -12.55
C ASN A 939 34.82 -2.43 -11.54
N ARG A 940 33.67 -3.10 -11.63
CA ARG A 940 32.54 -2.93 -10.71
C ARG A 940 33.00 -2.94 -9.24
N ALA A 941 32.48 -2.00 -8.45
CA ALA A 941 32.78 -1.80 -7.03
C ALA A 941 34.25 -1.44 -6.69
N LYS A 942 35.10 -1.17 -7.68
CA LYS A 942 36.39 -0.50 -7.48
C LYS A 942 36.19 0.98 -7.77
N GLN A 943 37.05 1.85 -7.23
CA GLN A 943 37.10 3.27 -7.60
C GLN A 943 38.29 3.56 -8.53
N ARG A 944 38.97 2.53 -9.06
CA ARG A 944 40.14 2.67 -9.94
C ARG A 944 39.75 2.33 -11.38
N HIS A 945 39.52 3.36 -12.19
CA HIS A 945 39.07 3.25 -13.59
C HIS A 945 37.82 2.38 -13.71
N THR A 946 36.74 2.86 -13.14
CA THR A 946 35.43 2.24 -13.20
C THR A 946 34.63 2.91 -14.29
N VAL A 947 34.12 2.11 -15.21
CA VAL A 947 33.27 2.57 -16.31
C VAL A 947 31.95 1.86 -16.20
N VAL A 948 30.85 2.59 -16.28
CA VAL A 948 29.50 2.04 -16.37
C VAL A 948 28.84 2.63 -17.59
N TYR A 949 28.49 1.77 -18.53
CA TYR A 949 27.65 2.14 -19.67
C TYR A 949 26.25 1.57 -19.43
N THR A 950 25.23 2.43 -19.48
CA THR A 950 23.83 2.05 -19.33
C THR A 950 23.07 2.47 -20.57
N PHE A 951 22.37 1.51 -21.18
CA PHE A 951 21.34 1.78 -22.17
C PHE A 951 19.98 1.52 -21.53
N HIS A 952 19.04 2.43 -21.72
CA HIS A 952 17.70 2.32 -21.17
C HIS A 952 16.66 2.78 -22.19
N ASP A 953 15.65 1.94 -22.43
CA ASP A 953 14.50 2.22 -23.28
C ASP A 953 13.23 1.90 -22.48
N LEU A 954 12.43 2.91 -22.22
CA LEU A 954 11.20 2.86 -21.44
C LEU A 954 10.06 3.35 -22.32
N LYS A 955 8.98 2.59 -22.44
CA LYS A 955 7.76 3.02 -23.14
C LYS A 955 6.56 2.69 -22.28
N ASN A 956 5.74 3.69 -21.98
CA ASN A 956 4.57 3.52 -21.15
C ASN A 956 3.35 4.11 -21.85
N ARG A 957 2.30 3.31 -22.07
CA ARG A 957 1.01 3.72 -22.62
C ARG A 957 -0.10 3.38 -21.63
N SER A 958 -0.94 4.37 -21.32
CA SER A 958 -2.12 4.23 -20.46
C SER A 958 -3.39 4.67 -21.18
N LEU A 959 -4.51 4.00 -20.89
CA LEU A 959 -5.85 4.34 -21.39
C LEU A 959 -6.63 5.11 -20.31
N LEU A 960 -6.91 6.38 -20.57
CA LEU A 960 -7.67 7.26 -19.68
C LEU A 960 -9.08 7.49 -20.26
N SER A 961 -10.00 8.00 -19.44
CA SER A 961 -11.34 8.44 -19.90
C SER A 961 -11.29 9.51 -20.99
N VAL A 962 -10.24 10.33 -20.94
CA VAL A 962 -9.97 11.43 -21.86
C VAL A 962 -9.04 11.04 -23.02
N GLY A 963 -8.83 9.75 -23.28
CA GLY A 963 -7.99 9.25 -24.38
C GLY A 963 -6.69 8.59 -23.94
N SER A 964 -5.92 8.07 -24.89
CA SER A 964 -4.65 7.41 -24.62
C SER A 964 -3.50 8.41 -24.40
N GLN A 965 -2.55 8.04 -23.54
CA GLN A 965 -1.35 8.80 -23.24
C GLN A 965 -0.12 7.88 -23.26
N GLU A 966 0.93 8.29 -23.95
CA GLU A 966 2.21 7.61 -24.07
C GLU A 966 3.38 8.47 -23.59
N ASN A 967 4.33 7.83 -22.89
CA ASN A 967 5.61 8.41 -22.49
C ASN A 967 6.72 7.44 -22.86
N ASN A 968 7.59 7.85 -23.79
CA ASN A 968 8.71 7.05 -24.28
C ASN A 968 10.01 7.74 -23.95
N ILE A 969 10.95 7.04 -23.32
CA ILE A 969 12.26 7.54 -22.93
C ILE A 969 13.32 6.56 -23.40
N GLN A 970 14.20 7.00 -24.30
CA GLN A 970 15.38 6.25 -24.70
C GLN A 970 16.63 7.02 -24.26
N SER A 971 17.61 6.33 -23.68
CA SER A 971 18.84 6.97 -23.20
C SER A 971 20.08 6.09 -23.27
N HIS A 972 21.21 6.73 -23.58
CA HIS A 972 22.55 6.18 -23.44
C HIS A 972 23.29 6.98 -22.38
N GLN A 973 23.85 6.31 -21.38
CA GLN A 973 24.55 6.95 -20.27
C GLN A 973 25.91 6.29 -20.06
N LEU A 974 26.97 7.08 -20.14
CA LEU A 974 28.34 6.67 -19.82
C LEU A 974 28.77 7.37 -18.52
N GLN A 975 29.18 6.57 -17.54
CA GLN A 975 29.76 7.05 -16.28
C GLN A 975 31.18 6.54 -16.15
N TYR A 976 32.13 7.45 -15.94
CA TYR A 976 33.51 7.14 -15.63
C TYR A 976 33.85 7.61 -14.22
N SER A 977 34.64 6.84 -13.48
CA SER A 977 35.13 7.21 -12.16
C SER A 977 36.55 6.69 -11.93
N HIS A 978 37.46 7.56 -11.51
CA HIS A 978 38.84 7.21 -11.25
C HIS A 978 39.42 7.94 -10.04
N LEU A 979 39.86 7.16 -9.07
CA LEU A 979 40.51 7.59 -7.85
C LEU A 979 42.04 7.71 -8.06
N VAL A 980 42.53 8.94 -8.09
CA VAL A 980 43.95 9.32 -8.20
C VAL A 980 44.53 9.52 -6.79
N GLN A 981 45.67 8.89 -6.50
CA GLN A 981 46.43 9.05 -5.25
C GLN A 981 45.63 8.84 -3.93
N LYS A 982 44.46 8.18 -4.00
CA LYS A 982 43.49 8.00 -2.90
C LYS A 982 42.79 9.29 -2.42
N THR A 983 43.05 10.44 -3.03
CA THR A 983 42.54 11.75 -2.60
C THR A 983 41.72 12.47 -3.67
N TRP A 984 41.92 12.22 -4.95
CA TRP A 984 41.14 12.88 -6.01
C TRP A 984 40.26 11.88 -6.74
N LEU A 985 38.95 12.09 -6.72
CA LEU A 985 37.97 11.28 -7.45
C LEU A 985 37.50 12.05 -8.68
N LEU A 986 38.02 11.66 -9.84
CA LEU A 986 37.60 12.22 -11.13
C LEU A 986 36.40 11.44 -11.64
N GLN A 987 35.33 12.14 -11.98
CA GLN A 987 34.11 11.55 -12.53
C GLN A 987 33.68 12.30 -13.80
N LEU A 988 33.11 11.55 -14.73
CA LEU A 988 32.52 12.11 -15.94
C LEU A 988 31.22 11.36 -16.22
N LEU A 989 30.13 12.10 -16.34
CA LEU A 989 28.86 11.59 -16.84
C LEU A 989 28.60 12.18 -18.22
N SER A 990 28.22 11.35 -19.17
CA SER A 990 27.73 11.76 -20.48
C SER A 990 26.43 11.02 -20.75
N LYS A 991 25.39 11.75 -21.14
CA LYS A 991 24.06 11.20 -21.39
C LYS A 991 23.48 11.79 -22.67
N THR A 992 22.99 10.93 -23.55
CA THR A 992 22.06 11.30 -24.62
C THR A 992 20.71 10.69 -24.31
N SER A 993 19.64 11.46 -24.48
CA SER A 993 18.28 10.92 -24.35
C SER A 993 17.29 11.57 -25.29
N GLN A 994 16.29 10.79 -25.69
CA GLN A 994 15.08 11.26 -26.37
C GLN A 994 13.89 10.93 -25.47
N GLN A 995 13.02 11.91 -25.26
CA GLN A 995 11.76 11.76 -24.54
C GLN A 995 10.61 12.18 -25.43
N ASP A 996 9.67 11.27 -25.67
CA ASP A 996 8.44 11.53 -26.43
C ASP A 996 7.24 11.47 -25.49
N TRP A 997 6.38 12.48 -25.55
CA TRP A 997 5.09 12.51 -24.88
C TRP A 997 4.00 12.64 -25.94
N ILE A 998 3.05 11.70 -25.95
CA ILE A 998 2.01 11.62 -26.97
C ILE A 998 0.68 11.46 -26.25
N THR A 999 -0.29 12.29 -26.60
CA THR A 999 -1.66 12.25 -26.11
C THR A 999 -2.62 12.36 -27.29
N GLU A 1000 -3.73 11.64 -27.18
CA GLU A 1000 -4.74 11.56 -28.25
C GLU A 1000 -5.57 12.85 -28.37
N ASN A 1001 -6.00 13.42 -27.23
CA ASN A 1001 -6.94 14.53 -27.19
C ASN A 1001 -6.34 15.88 -26.74
N PHE A 1002 -5.04 15.94 -26.42
CA PHE A 1002 -4.39 17.15 -25.88
C PHE A 1002 -3.12 17.53 -26.65
N ALA A 1003 -3.28 18.05 -27.87
CA ALA A 1003 -2.16 18.38 -28.76
C ALA A 1003 -1.05 19.24 -28.11
N LEU A 1004 -1.40 20.16 -27.20
CA LEU A 1004 -0.44 21.02 -26.48
C LEU A 1004 0.53 20.26 -25.56
N ARG A 1005 0.22 19.01 -25.19
CA ARG A 1005 1.11 18.15 -24.40
C ARG A 1005 1.98 17.24 -25.27
N ASN A 1006 1.87 17.30 -26.60
CA ASN A 1006 2.64 16.42 -27.48
C ASN A 1006 4.00 17.06 -27.81
N PHE A 1007 5.10 16.42 -27.37
CA PHE A 1007 6.45 16.92 -27.62
C PHE A 1007 7.47 15.78 -27.76
N THR A 1008 8.54 16.04 -28.51
CA THR A 1008 9.71 15.15 -28.65
C THR A 1008 10.95 15.94 -28.27
N ILE A 1009 11.49 15.69 -27.07
CA ILE A 1009 12.65 16.38 -26.53
C ILE A 1009 13.88 15.51 -26.74
N GLN A 1010 14.80 15.97 -27.59
CA GLN A 1010 16.15 15.41 -27.70
C GLN A 1010 17.10 16.16 -26.77
N SER A 1011 17.88 15.42 -26.01
CA SER A 1011 18.77 15.97 -24.99
C SER A 1011 20.17 15.38 -25.06
N TRP A 1012 21.16 16.26 -24.87
CA TRP A 1012 22.57 15.89 -24.70
C TRP A 1012 23.09 16.55 -23.43
N GLN A 1013 23.77 15.78 -22.58
CA GLN A 1013 24.28 16.23 -21.29
C GLN A 1013 25.72 15.72 -21.10
N VAL A 1014 26.61 16.61 -20.65
CA VAL A 1014 27.96 16.25 -20.19
C VAL A 1014 28.24 16.92 -18.87
N GLN A 1015 28.66 16.12 -17.89
CA GLN A 1015 28.87 16.53 -16.51
C GLN A 1015 30.23 16.02 -16.00
N PRO A 1016 31.34 16.74 -16.23
CA PRO A 1016 32.58 16.53 -15.50
C PRO A 1016 32.44 16.91 -14.02
N LYS A 1017 32.97 16.07 -13.15
CA LYS A 1017 32.94 16.27 -11.70
C LYS A 1017 34.30 15.88 -11.10
N ILE A 1018 34.88 16.79 -10.32
CA ILE A 1018 36.17 16.60 -9.66
C ILE A 1018 35.92 16.64 -8.16
N GLY A 1019 36.11 15.50 -7.51
CA GLY A 1019 36.02 15.35 -6.07
C GLY A 1019 37.39 15.35 -5.40
N TYR A 1020 37.54 16.12 -4.32
CA TYR A 1020 38.64 15.99 -3.39
C TYR A 1020 38.15 15.24 -2.14
N LEU A 1021 38.66 14.04 -1.92
CA LEU A 1021 38.47 13.21 -0.74
C LEU A 1021 39.54 13.63 0.30
N TRP A 1022 39.18 14.50 1.23
CA TRP A 1022 40.05 14.91 2.34
C TRP A 1022 40.48 13.70 3.18
N ASP A 1023 39.52 12.82 3.46
CA ASP A 1023 39.71 11.52 4.12
C ASP A 1023 38.56 10.58 3.71
N ALA A 1024 38.39 9.45 4.40
CA ALA A 1024 37.29 8.53 4.13
C ALA A 1024 35.89 9.09 4.50
N GLN A 1025 35.83 10.24 5.16
CA GLN A 1025 34.68 10.83 5.81
C GLN A 1025 34.22 12.11 5.10
N ALA A 1026 35.10 12.86 4.47
CA ALA A 1026 34.81 14.16 3.89
C ALA A 1026 35.23 14.25 2.42
N ASN A 1027 34.32 14.75 1.57
CA ASN A 1027 34.63 15.13 0.20
C ASN A 1027 33.99 16.47 -0.18
N ILE A 1028 34.65 17.18 -1.09
CA ILE A 1028 34.03 18.27 -1.85
C ILE A 1028 34.22 17.99 -3.31
N ASP A 1029 33.13 18.11 -4.05
CA ASP A 1029 33.08 17.95 -5.48
C ASP A 1029 32.72 19.27 -6.15
N LEU A 1030 33.53 19.69 -7.11
CA LEU A 1030 33.17 20.72 -8.08
C LEU A 1030 32.65 20.02 -9.33
N PHE A 1031 31.47 20.40 -9.80
CA PHE A 1031 30.93 19.89 -11.05
C PHE A 1031 30.50 21.02 -11.98
N TYR A 1032 30.62 20.75 -13.27
CA TYR A 1032 30.04 21.55 -14.33
C TYR A 1032 29.17 20.63 -15.16
N GLU A 1033 27.99 21.09 -15.53
CA GLU A 1033 27.04 20.39 -16.37
C GLU A 1033 26.65 21.31 -17.52
N PHE A 1034 26.83 20.80 -18.73
CA PHE A 1034 26.27 21.41 -19.93
C PHE A 1034 25.19 20.49 -20.45
N GLN A 1035 24.00 21.04 -20.65
CA GLN A 1035 22.86 20.33 -21.19
C GLN A 1035 22.20 21.12 -22.31
N GLN A 1036 21.90 20.45 -23.41
CA GLN A 1036 21.10 20.99 -24.49
C GLN A 1036 19.84 20.15 -24.63
N LYS A 1037 18.66 20.78 -24.70
CA LYS A 1037 17.37 20.16 -25.00
C LYS A 1037 16.76 20.86 -26.22
N ASN A 1038 16.30 20.09 -27.20
CA ASN A 1038 15.63 20.62 -28.40
C ASN A 1038 14.30 19.87 -28.58
N ASN A 1039 13.19 20.60 -28.61
CA ASN A 1039 11.91 20.06 -29.04
C ASN A 1039 11.91 19.90 -30.58
N GLN A 1040 11.46 18.75 -31.06
CA GLN A 1040 11.38 18.42 -32.49
C GLN A 1040 9.97 18.64 -33.07
N LEU A 1041 8.97 18.93 -32.22
CA LEU A 1041 7.58 19.19 -32.62
C LEU A 1041 7.22 20.68 -32.40
N ALA A 1042 6.11 21.13 -33.00
CA ALA A 1042 5.56 22.47 -32.83
C ALA A 1042 6.56 23.62 -33.13
N ASP A 1043 6.77 24.54 -32.17
CA ASP A 1043 7.53 25.80 -32.32
C ASP A 1043 9.05 25.64 -32.16
N PHE A 1044 9.55 24.39 -32.13
CA PHE A 1044 10.98 24.06 -32.02
C PHE A 1044 11.69 24.73 -30.84
N GLU A 1045 11.10 24.67 -29.65
CA GLU A 1045 11.70 25.24 -28.45
C GLU A 1045 13.08 24.64 -28.16
N GLN A 1046 14.02 25.50 -27.74
CA GLN A 1046 15.41 25.12 -27.45
C GLN A 1046 15.82 25.61 -26.08
N LEU A 1047 16.55 24.77 -25.34
CA LEU A 1047 17.19 25.12 -24.09
C LEU A 1047 18.67 24.75 -24.15
N GLN A 1048 19.53 25.75 -23.96
CA GLN A 1048 20.91 25.55 -23.57
C GLN A 1048 21.04 25.90 -22.08
N GLN A 1049 21.40 24.90 -21.28
CA GLN A 1049 21.55 25.02 -19.84
C GLN A 1049 23.01 24.80 -19.45
N HIS A 1050 23.56 25.79 -18.76
CA HIS A 1050 24.85 25.68 -18.08
C HIS A 1050 24.61 25.65 -16.59
N ARG A 1051 25.11 24.61 -15.92
CA ARG A 1051 25.01 24.46 -14.47
C ARG A 1051 26.40 24.27 -13.88
N ILE A 1052 26.81 25.19 -13.01
CA ILE A 1052 28.04 25.06 -12.21
C ILE A 1052 27.62 24.84 -10.77
N GLY A 1053 28.18 23.84 -10.10
CA GLY A 1053 27.85 23.59 -8.73
C GLY A 1053 28.98 23.03 -7.87
N LEU A 1054 28.85 23.27 -6.58
CA LEU A 1054 29.70 22.75 -5.52
C LEU A 1054 28.87 21.82 -4.66
N GLN A 1055 29.34 20.58 -4.48
CA GLN A 1055 28.75 19.60 -3.58
C GLN A 1055 29.76 19.28 -2.47
N ALA A 1056 29.33 19.25 -1.22
CA ALA A 1056 30.16 18.92 -0.08
C ALA A 1056 29.49 17.81 0.72
N ASN A 1057 30.17 16.68 0.95
CA ASN A 1057 29.65 15.63 1.83
C ASN A 1057 30.65 15.38 2.97
N TYR A 1058 30.15 15.29 4.20
CA TYR A 1058 30.95 15.07 5.40
C TYR A 1058 30.26 14.07 6.31
N ILE A 1059 30.96 12.99 6.70
CA ILE A 1059 30.51 11.89 7.56
C ILE A 1059 31.42 11.85 8.78
N GLY A 1060 31.16 12.69 9.78
CA GLY A 1060 31.98 12.78 10.98
C GLY A 1060 31.93 11.54 11.88
N ALA A 1061 32.97 11.33 12.68
CA ALA A 1061 33.13 10.19 13.60
C ALA A 1061 31.99 9.99 14.62
N LYS A 1062 31.15 11.01 14.87
CA LYS A 1062 29.96 10.96 15.74
C LYS A 1062 28.66 10.74 14.98
N LYS A 1063 28.66 9.95 13.90
CA LYS A 1063 27.47 9.62 13.09
C LYS A 1063 26.73 10.90 12.60
N MET A 1064 27.49 11.94 12.24
CA MET A 1064 26.95 13.19 11.67
C MET A 1064 27.25 13.21 10.17
N VAL A 1065 26.21 13.30 9.35
CA VAL A 1065 26.28 13.39 7.90
C VAL A 1065 25.80 14.77 7.46
N ILE A 1066 26.64 15.54 6.79
CA ILE A 1066 26.29 16.83 6.19
C ILE A 1066 26.45 16.67 4.68
N ASN A 1067 25.43 17.02 3.90
CA ASN A 1067 25.49 17.13 2.45
C ASN A 1067 25.03 18.53 2.05
N GLY A 1068 25.93 19.34 1.52
CA GLY A 1068 25.63 20.65 0.95
C GLY A 1068 25.73 20.62 -0.56
N GLU A 1069 24.86 21.34 -1.25
CA GLU A 1069 24.91 21.55 -2.69
C GLU A 1069 24.53 22.99 -3.01
N PHE A 1070 25.33 23.65 -3.83
CA PHE A 1070 25.01 24.95 -4.39
C PHE A 1070 25.17 24.85 -5.91
N SER A 1071 24.17 25.30 -6.66
CA SER A 1071 24.15 25.27 -8.12
C SER A 1071 23.70 26.63 -8.68
N TYR A 1072 24.47 27.14 -9.62
CA TYR A 1072 24.08 28.26 -10.47
C TYR A 1072 23.72 27.73 -11.85
N PHE A 1073 22.53 28.10 -12.34
CA PHE A 1073 22.00 27.76 -13.64
C PHE A 1073 21.90 29.00 -14.52
N GLN A 1074 22.38 28.88 -15.76
CA GLN A 1074 22.08 29.81 -16.84
C GLN A 1074 21.24 29.07 -17.87
N ASN A 1075 19.95 29.41 -17.96
CA ASN A 1075 18.99 28.85 -18.90
C ASN A 1075 18.82 29.80 -20.09
N GLN A 1076 19.42 29.48 -21.23
CA GLN A 1076 19.14 30.16 -22.49
C GLN A 1076 18.00 29.41 -23.20
N PHE A 1077 16.77 29.88 -23.00
CA PHE A 1077 15.55 29.29 -23.56
C PHE A 1077 14.99 30.13 -24.71
N THR A 1078 14.62 29.47 -25.80
CA THR A 1078 13.96 30.07 -26.97
C THR A 1078 12.62 29.37 -27.16
N GLY A 1079 11.51 30.10 -27.08
CA GLY A 1079 10.15 29.56 -27.19
C GLY A 1079 9.15 30.29 -26.29
N MET A 1080 7.88 29.87 -26.30
CA MET A 1080 6.86 30.36 -25.36
C MET A 1080 7.05 29.71 -23.98
N ALA A 1081 7.27 30.51 -22.94
CA ALA A 1081 7.57 29.98 -21.60
C ALA A 1081 6.36 29.42 -20.83
N ASN A 1082 5.12 29.75 -21.24
CA ASN A 1082 3.88 29.27 -20.62
C ASN A 1082 3.28 28.11 -21.41
N THR A 1083 4.05 27.04 -21.62
CA THR A 1083 3.60 25.83 -22.32
C THR A 1083 4.04 24.57 -21.56
N PRO A 1084 3.33 23.43 -21.70
CA PRO A 1084 3.73 22.17 -21.08
C PRO A 1084 5.16 21.73 -21.45
N VAL A 1085 5.57 21.94 -22.71
CA VAL A 1085 6.91 21.59 -23.18
C VAL A 1085 7.99 22.48 -22.56
N ALA A 1086 7.75 23.79 -22.44
CA ALA A 1086 8.69 24.70 -21.78
C ALA A 1086 8.88 24.33 -20.30
N PHE A 1087 7.79 24.00 -19.61
CA PHE A 1087 7.82 23.54 -18.22
C PHE A 1087 8.68 22.28 -18.05
N GLN A 1088 8.50 21.28 -18.93
CA GLN A 1088 9.28 20.04 -18.94
C GLN A 1088 10.77 20.27 -19.29
N MET A 1089 11.07 21.21 -20.21
CA MET A 1089 12.45 21.54 -20.59
C MET A 1089 13.18 22.29 -19.47
N LEU A 1090 12.53 23.26 -18.84
CA LEU A 1090 13.09 24.10 -17.79
C LEU A 1090 13.07 23.45 -16.40
N GLU A 1091 12.36 22.33 -16.22
CA GLU A 1091 12.21 21.62 -14.94
C GLU A 1091 11.66 22.54 -13.83
N GLY A 1092 10.73 23.43 -14.20
CA GLY A 1092 10.13 24.45 -13.34
C GLY A 1092 11.00 25.65 -12.97
N LEU A 1093 12.21 25.76 -13.54
CA LEU A 1093 13.02 26.98 -13.45
C LEU A 1093 12.56 28.02 -14.48
N GLN A 1094 13.00 29.27 -14.32
CA GLN A 1094 12.73 30.33 -15.29
C GLN A 1094 13.84 30.43 -16.34
N PRO A 1095 13.58 31.00 -17.53
CA PRO A 1095 14.63 31.48 -18.42
C PRO A 1095 15.56 32.48 -17.71
N GLY A 1096 16.84 32.51 -18.10
CA GLY A 1096 17.85 33.39 -17.50
C GLY A 1096 18.58 32.76 -16.30
N GLN A 1097 18.89 33.58 -15.31
CA GLN A 1097 19.71 33.17 -14.16
C GLN A 1097 18.87 32.53 -13.05
N ASN A 1098 19.28 31.35 -12.59
CA ASN A 1098 18.65 30.69 -11.44
C ASN A 1098 19.72 30.18 -10.47
N LEU A 1099 19.51 30.42 -9.19
CA LEU A 1099 20.32 29.90 -8.10
C LEU A 1099 19.50 28.88 -7.31
N VAL A 1100 20.09 27.72 -7.04
CA VAL A 1100 19.50 26.68 -6.19
C VAL A 1100 20.55 26.20 -5.20
N TRP A 1101 20.19 26.12 -3.93
CA TRP A 1101 21.06 25.56 -2.90
C TRP A 1101 20.28 24.65 -1.96
N ARG A 1102 20.96 23.62 -1.47
CA ARG A 1102 20.42 22.63 -0.55
C ARG A 1102 21.45 22.29 0.51
N LEU A 1103 21.00 22.13 1.74
CA LEU A 1103 21.80 21.68 2.87
C LEU A 1103 21.01 20.61 3.63
N LEU A 1104 21.54 19.40 3.66
CA LEU A 1104 21.03 18.26 4.41
C LEU A 1104 21.99 17.96 5.55
N VAL A 1105 21.51 18.00 6.79
CA VAL A 1105 22.29 17.67 7.99
C VAL A 1105 21.57 16.56 8.74
N GLN A 1106 22.12 15.36 8.73
CA GLN A 1106 21.69 14.25 9.58
C GLN A 1106 22.69 14.08 10.73
N LYS A 1107 22.22 13.89 11.95
CA LYS A 1107 23.07 13.67 13.11
C LYS A 1107 22.38 12.77 14.11
N ASN A 1108 23.05 11.67 14.46
CA ASN A 1108 22.62 10.88 15.61
C ASN A 1108 23.01 11.65 16.87
N LEU A 1109 22.03 12.20 17.58
CA LEU A 1109 22.21 12.90 18.85
C LEU A 1109 22.54 11.91 19.98
N THR A 1110 21.94 10.73 19.93
CA THR A 1110 22.20 9.59 20.83
C THR A 1110 22.13 8.28 20.03
N ASP A 1111 22.30 7.11 20.67
CA ASP A 1111 22.11 5.82 20.00
C ASP A 1111 20.65 5.52 19.62
N TYR A 1112 19.70 6.33 20.10
CA TYR A 1112 18.26 6.17 19.92
C TYR A 1112 17.60 7.46 19.40
N LEU A 1113 18.35 8.48 18.99
CA LEU A 1113 17.80 9.75 18.54
C LEU A 1113 18.61 10.34 17.39
N ASP A 1114 17.94 10.54 16.27
CA ASP A 1114 18.47 11.16 15.07
C ASP A 1114 17.78 12.50 14.79
N LEU A 1115 18.57 13.46 14.35
CA LEU A 1115 18.14 14.75 13.85
C LEU A 1115 18.41 14.80 12.35
N ASN A 1116 17.45 15.27 11.56
CA ASN A 1116 17.57 15.51 10.14
C ASN A 1116 17.08 16.93 9.84
N ILE A 1117 17.93 17.77 9.28
CA ILE A 1117 17.62 19.13 8.86
C ILE A 1117 17.79 19.15 7.34
N ASN A 1118 16.75 19.54 6.61
CA ASN A 1118 16.82 19.80 5.19
C ASN A 1118 16.47 21.26 4.93
N TYR A 1119 17.40 22.01 4.36
CA TYR A 1119 17.17 23.38 3.93
C TYR A 1119 17.39 23.46 2.44
N GLN A 1120 16.46 24.08 1.73
CA GLN A 1120 16.57 24.37 0.32
C GLN A 1120 16.19 25.83 0.08
N GLY A 1121 16.85 26.45 -0.89
CA GLY A 1121 16.42 27.75 -1.38
C GLY A 1121 16.68 27.90 -2.85
N ARG A 1122 15.87 28.76 -3.47
CA ARG A 1122 15.95 29.07 -4.89
C ARG A 1122 15.70 30.55 -5.13
N LYS A 1123 16.34 31.08 -6.17
CA LYS A 1123 16.13 32.45 -6.65
C LYS A 1123 16.26 32.46 -8.17
N SER A 1124 15.19 32.87 -8.85
CA SER A 1124 15.23 33.26 -10.26
C SER A 1124 15.43 34.77 -10.41
N GLU A 1125 15.81 35.22 -11.61
CA GLU A 1125 16.19 36.61 -11.90
C GLU A 1125 15.13 37.66 -11.50
N THR A 1126 13.85 37.37 -11.74
CA THR A 1126 12.73 38.29 -11.48
C THR A 1126 11.94 37.95 -10.22
N SER A 1127 12.18 36.78 -9.62
CA SER A 1127 11.43 36.28 -8.47
C SER A 1127 12.05 36.70 -7.12
N GLN A 1128 11.22 36.80 -6.08
CA GLN A 1128 11.73 36.83 -4.71
C GLN A 1128 12.43 35.50 -4.36
N THR A 1129 13.40 35.56 -3.46
CA THR A 1129 14.10 34.35 -3.02
C THR A 1129 13.14 33.49 -2.20
N ILE A 1130 13.03 32.20 -2.56
CA ILE A 1130 12.18 31.24 -1.86
C ILE A 1130 13.07 30.36 -1.00
N HIS A 1131 12.68 30.21 0.27
CA HIS A 1131 13.37 29.41 1.27
C HIS A 1131 12.39 28.38 1.83
N THR A 1132 12.83 27.13 1.93
CA THR A 1132 12.09 26.06 2.61
C THR A 1132 13.06 25.32 3.51
N GLY A 1133 12.78 25.28 4.80
CA GLY A 1133 13.52 24.51 5.79
C GLY A 1133 12.61 23.47 6.43
N SER A 1134 13.08 22.25 6.58
CA SER A 1134 12.46 21.23 7.39
C SER A 1134 13.43 20.69 8.43
N VAL A 1135 12.91 20.49 9.64
CA VAL A 1135 13.63 19.87 10.74
C VAL A 1135 12.81 18.66 11.17
N GLN A 1136 13.45 17.50 11.21
CA GLN A 1136 12.86 16.22 11.56
C GLN A 1136 13.69 15.56 12.66
N LEU A 1137 13.04 15.17 13.75
CA LEU A 1137 13.61 14.37 14.83
C LEU A 1137 13.06 12.95 14.70
N ARG A 1138 13.92 11.94 14.81
CA ARG A 1138 13.56 10.53 14.80
C ARG A 1138 14.11 9.83 16.04
N ALA A 1139 13.26 9.37 16.93
CA ALA A 1139 13.66 8.50 18.03
C ALA A 1139 13.53 7.03 17.60
N PHE A 1140 14.49 6.18 17.95
CA PHE A 1140 14.46 4.72 17.79
C PHE A 1140 14.27 4.05 19.15
N PHE A 1141 13.62 2.90 19.16
CA PHE A 1141 13.34 2.14 20.38
C PHE A 1141 13.87 0.72 20.31
#